data_AF-A0A259FTN1-F1
#
_entry.id   AF-A0A259FTN1-F1
#
_cell.length_a   1.000
_cell.length_b   1.000
_cell.length_c   1.000
_cell.angle_alpha   90.00
_cell.angle_beta   90.00
_cell.angle_gamma   90.00
#
_symmetry.space_group_name_H-M   'P 1'
#
loop_
_entity.id
_entity.type
_entity.pdbx_description
1 polymer ?
#
loop_
_entity_poly.entity_id
_entity_poly.type
_entity_poly.pdbx_seq_one_letter_code
_entity_poly.pdbx_strand_id
1 'polypeptide(L)'
;MNKIYRLIWSKQHGCLVAVAENTRSHSGGSSGRSQLVGALLISSAITMIAFDAQAADCNFSGGDTITGTCELPTSPGLTVSGSQAIIVTGAAAQTTSSFVSGSLRNSGVISGTTDGIRNTVGTLGGFISSGGTISGAENAINLTNMTRFISNTGTISSSGGVGIRVTSGILAGGIVNDGLISGVTEAIRIDRARFEDFSTFSVISNFGTITATGGDAFRSGNSLAGAATSIVGSINNYGLISGNRALVFDGGTSQVGSIRNSISGDSISGFLIGEIAGTNTGIHIGSTSVSSTISGSIQNQGLIRGGNTGIYIQNGDLTSLRNYGGTITGSLANSTAVWISQGQIVDGISNSGTIGGTASGSTAIKIGDGTNAGTVGGAFYIPGITNSGTIGLGTVGIDIRSGSELTDSLVNSGTISADVTAIQVLGTLANNLISGDAIVNSGTISGLSDSAIRVGSGSLAGTISGSISNTGLISGNSAIVIEQNGTLAGQLTNDGTIAGSASSYGLLNSGSMTGGIQNNGLIYGGPSGRSGTAIGVLGSDALSPARISSGITNVGTISGESGIFVNEYGTIAGGISNSGYILAQTLGLSGGGSAISVLGLVSGSGGRASIINTATIDGGTTGSGIAIGTSYAGTLSGSIQNSGTIEGGISGIQVFNGTIIGGITNSASGVISGSQANSSAILIAGGYGTATGGLSGGIRNLGTIGGATSGARGLVIGDGTFSNTVSGGLTNSGTIGRGSLGIDIQNLSSLTGGLANAGTIAGSTTAVNVLGVLANNGTGNAITNSGLITSSAGSAINVGGTVAGTISGSIQNSGQITGATNGIQVASNGVINGQISNAGTITGGNALNLLNTTNSFVINNSGVLDGNVLLGINTLNLNDVGSVINGSISGGTASQINLTGAFTNSNAVNSIEVGSLNIQSGATLNLVNPITLIGTSPLLNNAGTLVLAAGATQTLTGNYSQASGAVLTTGLASASSYGKLVVDGNASLSSGSEINVNVIG
;
A
#
# COMPACT_ATOMS: atom_id res chain seq x y z
N MET A 1 -9.81 -42.97 41.71
CA MET A 1 -9.29 -44.25 41.18
C MET A 1 -9.83 -44.44 39.77
N ASN A 2 -9.18 -43.86 38.77
CA ASN A 2 -9.50 -44.10 37.37
C ASN A 2 -8.67 -45.30 36.91
N LYS A 3 -9.30 -46.48 36.82
CA LYS A 3 -8.65 -47.62 36.15
C LYS A 3 -8.80 -47.39 34.65
N ILE A 4 -7.69 -47.16 33.98
CA ILE A 4 -7.62 -47.11 32.52
C ILE A 4 -7.66 -48.57 32.04
N TYR A 5 -8.70 -48.93 31.31
CA TYR A 5 -8.79 -50.22 30.63
C TYR A 5 -8.38 -50.00 29.18
N ARG A 6 -7.42 -50.78 28.68
CA ARG A 6 -7.12 -50.85 27.25
C ARG A 6 -7.85 -52.06 26.68
N LEU A 7 -8.64 -51.80 25.63
CA LEU A 7 -9.25 -52.86 24.84
C LEU A 7 -8.22 -53.28 23.78
N ILE A 8 -7.84 -54.56 23.79
CA ILE A 8 -6.86 -55.11 22.86
C ILE A 8 -7.55 -56.22 22.05
N TRP A 9 -7.38 -56.19 20.73
CA TRP A 9 -7.88 -57.23 19.84
C TRP A 9 -7.05 -58.51 19.99
N SER A 10 -7.69 -59.61 20.40
CA SER A 10 -7.02 -60.91 20.53
C SER A 10 -7.09 -61.67 19.19
N LYS A 11 -5.96 -61.75 18.49
CA LYS A 11 -5.85 -62.43 17.18
C LYS A 11 -6.17 -63.93 17.23
N GLN A 12 -5.96 -64.60 18.36
CA GLN A 12 -6.25 -66.04 18.49
C GLN A 12 -7.75 -66.32 18.65
N HIS A 13 -8.53 -65.35 19.15
CA HIS A 13 -9.93 -65.55 19.51
C HIS A 13 -10.92 -64.68 18.73
N GLY A 14 -10.43 -63.75 17.90
CA GLY A 14 -11.29 -62.92 17.05
C GLY A 14 -12.27 -62.03 17.84
N CYS A 15 -11.90 -61.60 19.05
CA CYS A 15 -12.73 -60.77 19.90
C CYS A 15 -11.92 -59.69 20.66
N LEU A 16 -12.62 -58.64 21.11
CA LEU A 16 -12.06 -57.59 21.96
C LEU A 16 -11.88 -58.10 23.39
N VAL A 17 -10.68 -57.98 23.94
CA VAL A 17 -10.38 -58.33 25.33
C VAL A 17 -10.03 -57.06 26.10
N ALA A 18 -10.74 -56.80 27.20
CA ALA A 18 -10.41 -55.70 28.11
C ALA A 18 -9.27 -56.11 29.02
N VAL A 19 -8.12 -55.44 28.88
CA VAL A 19 -6.95 -55.68 29.73
C VAL A 19 -6.79 -54.47 30.65
N ALA A 20 -6.83 -54.75 31.96
CA ALA A 20 -6.56 -53.75 32.99
C ALA A 20 -5.07 -53.73 33.30
N GLU A 21 -4.44 -52.56 33.23
CA GLU A 21 -3.06 -52.38 33.67
C GLU A 21 -3.08 -52.12 35.18
N ASN A 22 -2.74 -53.14 35.98
CA ASN A 22 -2.64 -52.98 37.44
C ASN A 22 -1.17 -52.85 37.85
N THR A 23 -0.77 -51.62 38.16
CA THR A 23 0.40 -51.36 39.01
C THR A 23 0.12 -51.88 40.43
N ARG A 24 1.11 -52.56 41.01
CA ARG A 24 1.03 -53.22 42.32
C ARG A 24 0.90 -52.19 43.45
N SER A 25 -0.04 -52.40 44.38
CA SER A 25 0.18 -52.15 45.81
C SER A 25 -0.76 -53.03 46.65
N HIS A 26 -0.29 -53.37 47.85
CA HIS A 26 -0.72 -54.46 48.72
C HIS A 26 -1.96 -54.17 49.59
N SER A 27 -2.54 -55.27 50.06
CA SER A 27 -3.23 -55.50 51.35
C SER A 27 -4.76 -55.45 51.42
N GLY A 28 -5.34 -56.60 51.83
CA GLY A 28 -6.36 -56.64 52.88
C GLY A 28 -7.82 -56.90 52.48
N GLY A 29 -8.33 -58.11 52.80
CA GLY A 29 -9.61 -58.22 53.51
C GLY A 29 -10.90 -58.58 52.74
N SER A 30 -11.16 -59.88 52.65
CA SER A 30 -12.43 -60.59 52.92
C SER A 30 -13.76 -60.27 52.20
N SER A 31 -14.23 -61.34 51.54
CA SER A 31 -15.58 -61.96 51.59
C SER A 31 -16.80 -61.25 51.00
N GLY A 32 -17.37 -61.90 49.96
CA GLY A 32 -18.75 -61.71 49.53
C GLY A 32 -19.11 -62.62 48.36
N ARG A 33 -19.54 -63.86 48.63
CA ARG A 33 -20.09 -64.81 47.66
C ARG A 33 -21.41 -64.30 47.07
N SER A 34 -21.63 -64.44 45.76
CA SER A 34 -22.96 -64.47 45.13
C SER A 34 -22.84 -65.26 43.81
N GLN A 35 -23.09 -66.57 43.85
CA GLN A 35 -24.32 -67.23 43.35
C GLN A 35 -24.44 -67.26 41.81
N LEU A 36 -24.00 -68.39 41.26
CA LEU A 36 -24.57 -69.05 40.09
C LEU A 36 -26.02 -69.45 40.39
N VAL A 37 -26.98 -69.10 39.52
CA VAL A 37 -28.18 -69.83 39.03
C VAL A 37 -28.75 -68.89 37.94
N GLY A 38 -29.22 -69.27 36.75
CA GLY A 38 -29.58 -70.53 36.13
C GLY A 38 -30.60 -70.17 35.03
N ALA A 39 -30.40 -70.68 33.82
CA ALA A 39 -31.32 -70.49 32.70
C ALA A 39 -32.60 -71.31 32.91
N LEU A 40 -33.76 -70.69 32.72
CA LEU A 40 -35.07 -71.34 32.80
C LEU A 40 -35.52 -71.76 31.38
N LEU A 41 -35.60 -73.07 31.17
CA LEU A 41 -36.34 -73.72 30.08
C LEU A 41 -37.83 -73.82 30.45
N ILE A 42 -38.72 -73.52 29.51
CA ILE A 42 -40.09 -74.05 29.49
C ILE A 42 -40.41 -74.50 28.06
N SER A 43 -40.82 -75.75 27.92
CA SER A 43 -41.24 -76.46 26.71
C SER A 43 -42.77 -76.65 26.68
N SER A 44 -43.40 -76.61 25.50
CA SER A 44 -44.56 -77.42 25.06
C SER A 44 -45.23 -76.74 23.85
N ALA A 45 -45.86 -77.36 22.86
CA ALA A 45 -45.84 -78.68 22.22
C ALA A 45 -46.67 -78.53 20.92
N ILE A 46 -46.21 -79.18 19.85
CA ILE A 46 -46.83 -79.58 18.56
C ILE A 46 -48.26 -79.09 18.21
N THR A 47 -48.38 -78.43 17.05
CA THR A 47 -49.43 -78.71 16.03
C THR A 47 -48.81 -78.65 14.62
N MET A 48 -48.79 -79.79 13.92
CA MET A 48 -48.51 -79.88 12.48
C MET A 48 -49.67 -79.26 11.69
N ILE A 49 -49.34 -78.32 10.81
CA ILE A 49 -50.18 -77.97 9.66
C ILE A 49 -49.22 -77.79 8.48
N ALA A 50 -49.63 -78.32 7.32
CA ALA A 50 -48.81 -78.69 6.17
C ALA A 50 -47.67 -77.72 5.80
N PHE A 51 -46.48 -78.29 5.59
CA PHE A 51 -45.42 -77.67 4.83
C PHE A 51 -45.89 -77.51 3.39
N ASP A 52 -46.09 -76.26 2.94
CA ASP A 52 -45.69 -75.94 1.58
C ASP A 52 -44.16 -75.99 1.54
N ALA A 53 -43.63 -76.74 0.60
CA ALA A 53 -42.19 -76.96 0.40
C ALA A 53 -41.48 -75.60 0.22
N GLN A 54 -40.79 -75.15 1.27
CA GLN A 54 -39.92 -73.97 1.22
C GLN A 54 -38.48 -74.43 0.97
N ALA A 55 -37.87 -73.82 -0.04
CA ALA A 55 -36.52 -74.07 -0.53
C ALA A 55 -35.48 -74.02 0.60
N ALA A 56 -34.64 -75.05 0.67
CA ALA A 56 -33.45 -75.10 1.52
C ALA A 56 -32.24 -75.50 0.66
N ASP A 57 -31.89 -74.68 -0.33
CA ASP A 57 -30.78 -74.92 -1.27
C ASP A 57 -29.43 -74.31 -0.80
N CYS A 58 -29.31 -73.94 0.47
CA CYS A 58 -28.11 -73.31 1.05
C CYS A 58 -27.39 -74.18 2.09
N ASN A 59 -27.43 -75.51 1.97
CA ASN A 59 -26.78 -76.39 2.95
C ASN A 59 -25.45 -76.95 2.41
N PHE A 60 -24.36 -76.74 3.15
CA PHE A 60 -23.04 -77.27 2.80
C PHE A 60 -22.79 -78.63 3.46
N SER A 61 -22.31 -79.63 2.72
CA SER A 61 -21.89 -80.94 3.25
C SER A 61 -20.36 -81.10 3.28
N GLY A 62 -19.65 -80.17 3.92
CA GLY A 62 -18.22 -80.27 4.19
C GLY A 62 -17.32 -79.88 3.00
N GLY A 63 -16.81 -78.65 3.01
CA GLY A 63 -15.89 -78.15 1.97
C GLY A 63 -16.48 -77.99 0.56
N ASP A 64 -17.80 -78.20 0.40
CA ASP A 64 -18.45 -78.24 -0.91
C ASP A 64 -18.56 -76.89 -1.63
N THR A 65 -18.69 -76.97 -2.96
CA THR A 65 -19.11 -75.89 -3.85
C THR A 65 -20.59 -76.05 -4.21
N ILE A 66 -21.43 -75.07 -3.85
CA ILE A 66 -22.83 -75.00 -4.29
C ILE A 66 -22.86 -74.37 -5.70
N THR A 67 -23.50 -75.06 -6.65
CA THR A 67 -23.61 -74.61 -8.06
C THR A 67 -24.99 -74.08 -8.45
N GLY A 68 -26.00 -74.26 -7.59
CA GLY A 68 -27.35 -73.67 -7.73
C GLY A 68 -27.53 -72.38 -6.92
N THR A 69 -28.50 -71.55 -7.31
CA THR A 69 -28.82 -70.30 -6.58
C THR A 69 -29.21 -70.61 -5.14
N CYS A 70 -28.47 -70.08 -4.18
CA CYS A 70 -28.77 -70.25 -2.76
C CYS A 70 -29.88 -69.26 -2.36
N GLU A 71 -31.09 -69.77 -2.13
CA GLU A 71 -32.19 -68.99 -1.53
C GLU A 71 -32.07 -68.94 0.00
N LEU A 72 -31.88 -67.74 0.54
CA LEU A 72 -31.62 -67.54 1.97
C LEU A 72 -32.84 -67.94 2.82
N PRO A 73 -32.72 -68.92 3.74
CA PRO A 73 -33.82 -69.30 4.64
C PRO A 73 -34.09 -68.20 5.67
N THR A 74 -35.28 -68.12 6.26
CA THR A 74 -35.65 -67.06 7.24
C THR A 74 -34.84 -67.10 8.56
N SER A 75 -34.17 -68.23 8.86
CA SER A 75 -33.29 -68.49 10.01
C SER A 75 -32.45 -69.76 9.72
N PRO A 76 -31.17 -69.92 10.14
CA PRO A 76 -30.39 -69.11 11.09
C PRO A 76 -29.39 -68.09 10.48
N GLY A 77 -29.26 -67.98 9.17
CA GLY A 77 -28.10 -67.31 8.58
C GLY A 77 -27.59 -68.01 7.32
N LEU A 78 -26.63 -67.39 6.63
CA LEU A 78 -25.72 -68.08 5.71
C LEU A 78 -24.31 -67.94 6.28
N THR A 79 -23.62 -69.07 6.46
CA THR A 79 -22.19 -69.10 6.82
C THR A 79 -21.43 -69.91 5.77
N VAL A 80 -20.50 -69.26 5.09
CA VAL A 80 -19.58 -69.88 4.11
C VAL A 80 -18.18 -69.85 4.73
N SER A 81 -17.64 -71.01 5.11
CA SER A 81 -16.31 -71.14 5.70
C SER A 81 -15.19 -71.06 4.64
N GLY A 82 -13.93 -70.90 5.06
CA GLY A 82 -12.80 -70.70 4.13
C GLY A 82 -12.53 -71.82 3.13
N SER A 83 -13.09 -73.02 3.37
CA SER A 83 -13.02 -74.17 2.46
C SER A 83 -14.26 -74.33 1.57
N GLN A 84 -15.26 -73.45 1.68
CA GLN A 84 -16.56 -73.57 1.01
C GLN A 84 -16.71 -72.50 -0.09
N ALA A 85 -17.48 -72.82 -1.13
CA ALA A 85 -17.78 -71.88 -2.21
C ALA A 85 -19.24 -71.94 -2.69
N ILE A 86 -19.79 -70.83 -3.14
CA ILE A 86 -21.05 -70.74 -3.88
C ILE A 86 -20.71 -70.11 -5.23
N ILE A 87 -20.80 -70.86 -6.33
CA ILE A 87 -20.42 -70.39 -7.67
C ILE A 87 -21.55 -70.73 -8.64
N VAL A 88 -22.33 -69.72 -9.05
CA VAL A 88 -23.62 -69.93 -9.70
C VAL A 88 -23.76 -69.08 -10.97
N THR A 89 -24.39 -69.65 -12.00
CA THR A 89 -24.96 -68.89 -13.13
C THR A 89 -26.27 -68.22 -12.69
N GLY A 90 -26.22 -66.94 -12.32
CA GLY A 90 -27.33 -66.22 -11.71
C GLY A 90 -26.89 -65.38 -10.52
N ALA A 91 -27.79 -65.14 -9.56
CA ALA A 91 -27.41 -64.60 -8.25
C ALA A 91 -26.91 -65.76 -7.38
N ALA A 92 -25.75 -65.61 -6.73
CA ALA A 92 -25.20 -66.69 -5.91
C ALA A 92 -26.00 -66.90 -4.62
N ALA A 93 -26.31 -65.83 -3.88
CA ALA A 93 -27.21 -65.87 -2.73
C ALA A 93 -28.33 -64.83 -2.89
N GLN A 94 -29.60 -65.24 -2.78
CA GLN A 94 -30.74 -64.33 -2.93
C GLN A 94 -31.79 -64.45 -1.82
N THR A 95 -32.45 -63.34 -1.47
CA THR A 95 -33.62 -63.36 -0.58
C THR A 95 -34.92 -63.32 -1.38
N THR A 96 -35.85 -64.24 -1.09
CA THR A 96 -37.21 -64.24 -1.65
C THR A 96 -38.27 -63.66 -0.70
N SER A 97 -37.91 -63.43 0.57
CA SER A 97 -38.76 -62.80 1.61
C SER A 97 -37.91 -62.02 2.63
N SER A 98 -38.54 -61.30 3.58
CA SER A 98 -37.83 -60.56 4.63
C SER A 98 -37.08 -61.50 5.58
N PHE A 99 -35.82 -61.18 5.86
CA PHE A 99 -34.91 -61.98 6.66
C PHE A 99 -34.66 -61.30 8.01
N VAL A 100 -35.49 -61.58 9.01
CA VAL A 100 -35.65 -60.69 10.18
C VAL A 100 -34.51 -60.76 11.21
N SER A 101 -33.69 -61.83 11.27
CA SER A 101 -32.67 -61.97 12.33
C SER A 101 -31.36 -62.71 12.01
N GLY A 102 -31.24 -63.45 10.90
CA GLY A 102 -30.00 -64.15 10.55
C GLY A 102 -28.91 -63.21 10.02
N SER A 103 -27.63 -63.61 10.09
CA SER A 103 -26.50 -62.84 9.52
C SER A 103 -25.81 -63.63 8.40
N LEU A 104 -25.18 -62.90 7.48
CA LEU A 104 -24.39 -63.43 6.37
C LEU A 104 -22.91 -63.36 6.75
N ARG A 105 -22.26 -64.52 6.90
CA ARG A 105 -20.83 -64.62 7.23
C ARG A 105 -20.11 -65.37 6.13
N ASN A 106 -19.12 -64.75 5.52
CA ASN A 106 -18.32 -65.35 4.45
C ASN A 106 -16.84 -65.28 4.78
N SER A 107 -16.17 -66.41 4.90
CA SER A 107 -14.71 -66.50 4.86
C SER A 107 -14.21 -67.31 3.64
N GLY A 108 -15.13 -67.82 2.81
CA GLY A 108 -14.87 -68.59 1.59
C GLY A 108 -15.14 -67.78 0.32
N VAL A 109 -15.82 -68.36 -0.68
CA VAL A 109 -16.14 -67.69 -1.95
C VAL A 109 -17.65 -67.66 -2.21
N ILE A 110 -18.21 -66.49 -2.53
CA ILE A 110 -19.59 -66.33 -3.03
C ILE A 110 -19.50 -65.61 -4.38
N SER A 111 -19.84 -66.26 -5.48
CA SER A 111 -19.66 -65.72 -6.82
C SER A 111 -20.84 -66.02 -7.74
N GLY A 112 -21.55 -64.98 -8.20
CA GLY A 112 -22.64 -65.10 -9.18
C GLY A 112 -22.29 -64.50 -10.53
N THR A 113 -22.85 -64.99 -11.63
CA THR A 113 -22.72 -64.33 -12.94
C THR A 113 -23.57 -63.07 -13.10
N THR A 114 -24.46 -62.77 -12.14
CA THR A 114 -25.17 -61.47 -12.05
C THR A 114 -24.84 -60.80 -10.73
N ASP A 115 -25.39 -61.30 -9.61
CA ASP A 115 -25.12 -60.76 -8.28
C ASP A 115 -24.43 -61.79 -7.36
N GLY A 116 -23.48 -61.35 -6.53
CA GLY A 116 -22.94 -62.20 -5.47
C GLY A 116 -24.01 -62.43 -4.38
N ILE A 117 -24.50 -61.33 -3.81
CA ILE A 117 -25.65 -61.31 -2.89
C ILE A 117 -26.73 -60.39 -3.45
N ARG A 118 -27.97 -60.89 -3.58
CA ARG A 118 -29.14 -60.14 -4.07
C ARG A 118 -30.26 -60.09 -3.03
N ASN A 119 -30.66 -58.89 -2.63
CA ASN A 119 -31.88 -58.62 -1.88
C ASN A 119 -32.75 -57.63 -2.66
N THR A 120 -33.73 -58.15 -3.40
CA THR A 120 -34.70 -57.36 -4.18
C THR A 120 -36.09 -57.33 -3.54
N VAL A 121 -36.35 -58.16 -2.52
CA VAL A 121 -37.63 -58.25 -1.80
C VAL A 121 -37.37 -58.36 -0.29
N GLY A 122 -38.06 -57.56 0.51
CA GLY A 122 -37.99 -57.61 1.97
C GLY A 122 -36.77 -56.89 2.59
N THR A 123 -36.63 -57.00 3.92
CA THR A 123 -35.52 -56.38 4.68
C THR A 123 -34.52 -57.43 5.17
N LEU A 124 -33.22 -57.16 5.01
CA LEU A 124 -32.14 -57.95 5.60
C LEU A 124 -31.86 -57.47 7.04
N GLY A 125 -32.22 -58.28 8.04
CA GLY A 125 -32.24 -57.90 9.45
C GLY A 125 -30.89 -57.99 10.19
N GLY A 126 -30.00 -58.88 9.73
CA GLY A 126 -28.66 -59.06 10.28
C GLY A 126 -27.56 -58.31 9.51
N PHE A 127 -26.30 -58.59 9.87
CA PHE A 127 -25.13 -57.98 9.22
C PHE A 127 -24.55 -58.88 8.12
N ILE A 128 -23.78 -58.28 7.21
CA ILE A 128 -22.92 -58.99 6.26
C ILE A 128 -21.47 -58.85 6.73
N SER A 129 -20.77 -59.96 6.94
CA SER A 129 -19.36 -59.99 7.32
C SER A 129 -18.59 -60.86 6.34
N SER A 130 -17.68 -60.25 5.56
CA SER A 130 -16.84 -60.96 4.58
C SER A 130 -15.37 -60.87 4.94
N GLY A 131 -14.75 -61.98 5.31
CA GLY A 131 -13.30 -62.19 5.29
C GLY A 131 -12.81 -62.97 4.05
N GLY A 132 -13.74 -63.46 3.22
CA GLY A 132 -13.47 -64.15 1.96
C GLY A 132 -13.81 -63.28 0.72
N THR A 133 -14.11 -63.92 -0.41
CA THR A 133 -14.47 -63.24 -1.66
C THR A 133 -15.99 -63.24 -1.86
N ILE A 134 -16.57 -62.09 -2.16
CA ILE A 134 -17.93 -61.92 -2.69
C ILE A 134 -17.81 -61.25 -4.06
N SER A 135 -18.32 -61.87 -5.12
CA SER A 135 -18.24 -61.34 -6.48
C SER A 135 -19.50 -61.51 -7.31
N GLY A 136 -19.74 -60.56 -8.22
CA GLY A 136 -20.85 -60.61 -9.19
C GLY A 136 -20.56 -59.79 -10.45
N ALA A 137 -21.06 -60.23 -11.61
CA ALA A 137 -20.81 -59.48 -12.85
C ALA A 137 -21.56 -58.13 -12.91
N GLU A 138 -22.79 -58.07 -12.39
CA GLU A 138 -23.60 -56.84 -12.28
C GLU A 138 -23.38 -56.16 -10.93
N ASN A 139 -23.53 -56.87 -9.81
CA ASN A 139 -23.19 -56.33 -8.49
C ASN A 139 -22.55 -57.38 -7.57
N ALA A 140 -21.58 -57.02 -6.75
CA ALA A 140 -21.10 -57.99 -5.75
C ALA A 140 -22.15 -58.16 -4.64
N ILE A 141 -22.73 -57.04 -4.18
CA ILE A 141 -23.84 -57.00 -3.22
C ILE A 141 -24.89 -56.01 -3.72
N ASN A 142 -26.13 -56.45 -3.91
CA ASN A 142 -27.27 -55.62 -4.34
C ASN A 142 -28.38 -55.70 -3.30
N LEU A 143 -28.64 -54.60 -2.59
CA LEU A 143 -29.58 -54.56 -1.46
C LEU A 143 -30.70 -53.54 -1.69
N THR A 144 -31.92 -53.93 -1.32
CA THR A 144 -33.05 -53.02 -1.22
C THR A 144 -33.11 -52.39 0.16
N ASN A 145 -33.05 -53.21 1.24
CA ASN A 145 -33.10 -52.71 2.63
C ASN A 145 -32.29 -53.58 3.60
N MET A 146 -31.53 -52.98 4.55
CA MET A 146 -30.76 -53.72 5.56
C MET A 146 -30.63 -53.00 6.92
N THR A 147 -31.05 -53.60 8.03
CA THR A 147 -31.08 -52.90 9.33
C THR A 147 -29.79 -52.96 10.16
N ARG A 148 -28.67 -53.44 9.60
CA ARG A 148 -27.36 -53.48 10.28
C ARG A 148 -26.22 -53.02 9.35
N PHE A 149 -24.99 -53.49 9.57
CA PHE A 149 -23.78 -53.04 8.89
C PHE A 149 -23.21 -54.08 7.91
N ILE A 150 -22.36 -53.62 6.99
CA ILE A 150 -21.48 -54.46 6.18
C ILE A 150 -20.06 -54.32 6.75
N SER A 151 -19.40 -55.44 7.02
CA SER A 151 -17.99 -55.49 7.42
C SER A 151 -17.20 -56.33 6.41
N ASN A 152 -16.13 -55.75 5.85
CA ASN A 152 -15.26 -56.41 4.89
C ASN A 152 -13.81 -56.40 5.37
N THR A 153 -13.19 -57.57 5.45
CA THR A 153 -11.75 -57.79 5.63
C THR A 153 -11.15 -58.58 4.45
N GLY A 154 -12.00 -59.05 3.53
CA GLY A 154 -11.62 -59.78 2.31
C GLY A 154 -11.87 -58.96 1.04
N THR A 155 -12.43 -59.58 0.00
CA THR A 155 -12.68 -58.94 -1.30
C THR A 155 -14.17 -58.93 -1.63
N ILE A 156 -14.71 -57.74 -1.88
CA ILE A 156 -16.05 -57.55 -2.47
C ILE A 156 -15.84 -56.89 -3.83
N SER A 157 -16.07 -57.61 -4.93
CA SER A 157 -15.75 -57.10 -6.27
C SER A 157 -16.80 -57.38 -7.32
N SER A 158 -17.10 -56.38 -8.16
CA SER A 158 -17.85 -56.57 -9.39
C SER A 158 -16.96 -56.45 -10.62
N SER A 159 -17.14 -57.33 -11.60
CA SER A 159 -16.40 -57.32 -12.87
C SER A 159 -17.04 -56.48 -13.97
N GLY A 160 -18.25 -55.95 -13.77
CA GLY A 160 -19.00 -55.21 -14.80
C GLY A 160 -19.91 -54.09 -14.29
N GLY A 161 -20.29 -54.09 -13.01
CA GLY A 161 -21.15 -53.06 -12.43
C GLY A 161 -20.69 -52.59 -11.06
N VAL A 162 -21.56 -52.66 -10.05
CA VAL A 162 -21.35 -52.01 -8.74
C VAL A 162 -20.79 -52.98 -7.71
N GLY A 163 -19.79 -52.58 -6.93
CA GLY A 163 -19.34 -53.38 -5.79
C GLY A 163 -20.48 -53.61 -4.78
N ILE A 164 -20.97 -52.54 -4.16
CA ILE A 164 -22.12 -52.57 -3.25
C ILE A 164 -23.17 -51.56 -3.72
N ARG A 165 -24.38 -52.03 -4.04
CA ARG A 165 -25.52 -51.19 -4.45
C ARG A 165 -26.64 -51.22 -3.41
N VAL A 166 -27.16 -50.04 -3.05
CA VAL A 166 -28.33 -49.86 -2.18
C VAL A 166 -29.34 -48.93 -2.86
N THR A 167 -30.60 -49.35 -3.05
CA THR A 167 -31.56 -48.64 -3.95
C THR A 167 -32.84 -48.09 -3.28
N SER A 168 -33.32 -48.62 -2.14
CA SER A 168 -34.56 -48.13 -1.46
C SER A 168 -34.68 -48.63 0.00
N GLY A 169 -33.81 -48.18 0.92
CA GLY A 169 -33.85 -48.71 2.29
C GLY A 169 -33.07 -47.88 3.33
N ILE A 170 -33.14 -48.31 4.59
CA ILE A 170 -32.28 -47.82 5.66
C ILE A 170 -31.08 -48.78 5.73
N LEU A 171 -29.85 -48.27 5.73
CA LEU A 171 -28.67 -49.00 6.21
C LEU A 171 -28.30 -48.49 7.59
N ALA A 172 -28.76 -49.19 8.64
CA ALA A 172 -28.48 -48.79 10.02
C ALA A 172 -27.13 -49.39 10.47
N GLY A 173 -26.05 -48.61 10.37
CA GLY A 173 -24.72 -48.99 10.89
C GLY A 173 -23.58 -49.06 9.89
N GLY A 174 -23.83 -48.69 8.63
CA GLY A 174 -22.76 -48.31 7.70
C GLY A 174 -21.92 -49.46 7.16
N ILE A 175 -20.77 -49.10 6.60
CA ILE A 175 -19.80 -49.99 5.95
C ILE A 175 -18.44 -49.83 6.64
N VAL A 176 -17.91 -50.93 7.18
CA VAL A 176 -16.54 -51.00 7.71
C VAL A 176 -15.70 -51.82 6.75
N ASN A 177 -14.69 -51.21 6.14
CA ASN A 177 -13.82 -51.86 5.17
C ASN A 177 -12.36 -51.84 5.61
N ASP A 178 -11.77 -53.01 5.80
CA ASP A 178 -10.32 -53.24 6.00
C ASP A 178 -9.73 -54.09 4.86
N GLY A 179 -10.56 -54.45 3.87
CA GLY A 179 -10.18 -55.22 2.69
C GLY A 179 -10.34 -54.43 1.38
N LEU A 180 -10.68 -55.11 0.29
CA LEU A 180 -10.96 -54.52 -1.02
C LEU A 180 -12.47 -54.47 -1.29
N ILE A 181 -13.01 -53.29 -1.59
CA ILE A 181 -14.32 -53.11 -2.24
C ILE A 181 -14.06 -52.52 -3.63
N SER A 182 -14.51 -53.20 -4.68
CA SER A 182 -14.26 -52.79 -6.06
C SER A 182 -15.49 -52.91 -6.97
N GLY A 183 -15.63 -51.98 -7.91
CA GLY A 183 -16.58 -52.09 -9.03
C GLY A 183 -16.00 -51.53 -10.33
N VAL A 184 -16.73 -51.69 -11.44
CA VAL A 184 -16.38 -51.07 -12.72
C VAL A 184 -17.06 -49.71 -12.85
N THR A 185 -18.37 -49.65 -12.65
CA THR A 185 -19.15 -48.40 -12.75
C THR A 185 -19.11 -47.62 -11.44
N GLU A 186 -19.32 -48.28 -10.31
CA GLU A 186 -19.18 -47.68 -9.00
C GLU A 186 -18.69 -48.72 -7.97
N ALA A 187 -17.85 -48.35 -6.99
CA ALA A 187 -17.50 -49.30 -5.93
C ALA A 187 -18.63 -49.40 -4.89
N ILE A 188 -19.22 -48.26 -4.52
CA ILE A 188 -20.38 -48.16 -3.64
C ILE A 188 -21.38 -47.17 -4.25
N ARG A 189 -22.62 -47.60 -4.45
CA ARG A 189 -23.71 -46.75 -4.94
C ARG A 189 -24.89 -46.76 -3.98
N ILE A 190 -25.34 -45.56 -3.61
CA ILE A 190 -26.49 -45.33 -2.75
C ILE A 190 -27.51 -44.47 -3.50
N ASP A 191 -28.66 -45.03 -3.83
CA ASP A 191 -29.76 -44.36 -4.51
C ASP A 191 -31.00 -44.44 -3.58
N ARG A 192 -31.67 -43.31 -3.31
CA ARG A 192 -32.92 -43.22 -2.52
C ARG A 192 -32.92 -43.98 -1.18
N ALA A 193 -31.79 -44.01 -0.50
CA ALA A 193 -31.61 -44.71 0.78
C ALA A 193 -31.22 -43.76 1.92
N ARG A 194 -31.43 -44.19 3.17
CA ARG A 194 -30.99 -43.49 4.37
C ARG A 194 -29.90 -44.29 5.07
N PHE A 195 -28.73 -43.72 5.27
CA PHE A 195 -27.69 -44.31 6.11
C PHE A 195 -27.69 -43.60 7.46
N GLU A 196 -27.54 -44.34 8.54
CA GLU A 196 -27.42 -43.78 9.90
C GLU A 196 -26.21 -44.37 10.62
N ASP A 197 -25.51 -43.54 11.40
CA ASP A 197 -24.51 -43.99 12.37
C ASP A 197 -25.13 -45.00 13.34
N PHE A 198 -24.40 -46.06 13.70
CA PHE A 198 -24.85 -47.04 14.69
C PHE A 198 -23.85 -47.15 15.84
N SER A 199 -24.19 -46.54 16.98
CA SER A 199 -23.54 -46.58 18.31
C SER A 199 -22.01 -46.32 18.37
N THR A 200 -21.19 -47.07 17.61
CA THR A 200 -19.72 -47.06 17.60
C THR A 200 -19.10 -46.88 16.21
N PHE A 201 -19.86 -47.01 15.11
CA PHE A 201 -19.33 -46.95 13.74
C PHE A 201 -19.96 -45.82 12.93
N SER A 202 -19.13 -45.14 12.16
CA SER A 202 -19.58 -44.13 11.21
C SER A 202 -20.13 -44.79 9.93
N VAL A 203 -21.01 -44.08 9.21
CA VAL A 203 -21.61 -44.49 7.92
C VAL A 203 -20.61 -45.22 7.01
N ILE A 204 -19.39 -44.70 6.87
CA ILE A 204 -18.28 -45.42 6.25
C ILE A 204 -17.06 -45.31 7.16
N SER A 205 -16.40 -46.43 7.44
CA SER A 205 -15.09 -46.50 8.08
C SER A 205 -14.16 -47.33 7.21
N ASN A 206 -13.31 -46.66 6.43
CA ASN A 206 -12.40 -47.31 5.48
C ASN A 206 -10.96 -47.31 6.00
N PHE A 207 -10.41 -48.50 6.25
CA PHE A 207 -9.00 -48.79 6.54
C PHE A 207 -8.30 -49.47 5.35
N GLY A 208 -9.07 -50.09 4.44
CA GLY A 208 -8.58 -50.77 3.23
C GLY A 208 -8.72 -49.92 1.95
N THR A 209 -9.08 -50.58 0.85
CA THR A 209 -9.23 -49.95 -0.48
C THR A 209 -10.68 -50.02 -0.95
N ILE A 210 -11.24 -48.86 -1.33
CA ILE A 210 -12.50 -48.73 -2.06
C ILE A 210 -12.16 -48.17 -3.45
N THR A 211 -12.40 -48.92 -4.53
CA THR A 211 -11.94 -48.52 -5.86
C THR A 211 -12.94 -48.78 -6.99
N ALA A 212 -13.00 -47.88 -7.97
CA ALA A 212 -13.74 -48.10 -9.22
C ALA A 212 -12.83 -47.87 -10.43
N THR A 213 -12.79 -48.83 -11.36
CA THR A 213 -11.88 -48.75 -12.52
C THR A 213 -12.42 -47.89 -13.67
N GLY A 214 -13.75 -47.71 -13.77
CA GLY A 214 -14.41 -46.98 -14.86
C GLY A 214 -15.37 -45.87 -14.43
N GLY A 215 -15.66 -45.71 -13.13
CA GLY A 215 -16.58 -44.69 -12.63
C GLY A 215 -16.31 -44.26 -11.19
N ASP A 216 -17.35 -44.11 -10.37
CA ASP A 216 -17.22 -43.41 -9.08
C ASP A 216 -16.88 -44.38 -7.93
N ALA A 217 -15.89 -44.09 -7.09
CA ALA A 217 -15.59 -44.99 -5.97
C ALA A 217 -16.76 -45.06 -4.98
N PHE A 218 -17.33 -43.90 -4.68
CA PHE A 218 -18.55 -43.76 -3.91
C PHE A 218 -19.47 -42.74 -4.56
N ARG A 219 -20.75 -43.11 -4.74
CA ARG A 219 -21.78 -42.20 -5.24
C ARG A 219 -23.04 -42.27 -4.38
N SER A 220 -23.49 -41.11 -3.92
CA SER A 220 -24.74 -40.92 -3.20
C SER A 220 -25.69 -40.03 -4.00
N GLY A 221 -26.84 -40.57 -4.35
CA GLY A 221 -27.88 -39.88 -5.12
C GLY A 221 -27.95 -40.30 -6.58
N ASN A 222 -28.80 -39.59 -7.32
CA ASN A 222 -28.91 -39.66 -8.77
C ASN A 222 -29.11 -38.23 -9.31
N SER A 223 -28.56 -37.93 -10.48
CA SER A 223 -28.67 -36.62 -11.15
C SER A 223 -30.10 -36.24 -11.60
N LEU A 224 -31.12 -36.99 -11.22
CA LEU A 224 -32.54 -36.72 -11.50
C LEU A 224 -33.20 -36.10 -10.26
N ALA A 225 -33.88 -34.97 -10.44
CA ALA A 225 -34.57 -34.26 -9.35
C ALA A 225 -35.60 -35.16 -8.63
N GLY A 226 -35.58 -35.16 -7.29
CA GLY A 226 -36.58 -35.85 -6.43
C GLY A 226 -36.14 -37.16 -5.77
N ALA A 227 -34.87 -37.57 -5.89
CA ALA A 227 -34.33 -38.81 -5.30
C ALA A 227 -33.46 -38.53 -4.06
N ALA A 228 -34.06 -38.06 -2.95
CA ALA A 228 -33.30 -37.70 -1.75
C ALA A 228 -32.64 -38.93 -1.09
N THR A 229 -31.30 -38.99 -1.13
CA THR A 229 -30.47 -39.91 -0.32
C THR A 229 -29.99 -39.15 0.91
N SER A 230 -30.18 -39.69 2.13
CA SER A 230 -29.77 -39.04 3.38
C SER A 230 -28.69 -39.85 4.10
N ILE A 231 -27.54 -39.24 4.42
CA ILE A 231 -26.41 -39.91 5.08
C ILE A 231 -26.22 -39.31 6.48
N VAL A 232 -26.98 -39.75 7.47
CA VAL A 232 -26.89 -39.22 8.84
C VAL A 232 -25.67 -39.82 9.55
N GLY A 233 -24.49 -39.22 9.37
CA GLY A 233 -23.27 -39.66 10.01
C GLY A 233 -21.97 -39.29 9.29
N SER A 234 -20.84 -39.89 9.70
CA SER A 234 -19.52 -39.54 9.16
C SER A 234 -18.97 -40.54 8.13
N ILE A 235 -18.17 -40.06 7.18
CA ILE A 235 -17.32 -40.89 6.32
C ILE A 235 -15.89 -40.73 6.83
N ASN A 236 -15.34 -41.76 7.45
CA ASN A 236 -13.96 -41.78 7.93
C ASN A 236 -13.10 -42.61 6.99
N ASN A 237 -12.13 -41.97 6.35
CA ASN A 237 -11.13 -42.63 5.52
C ASN A 237 -9.76 -42.59 6.20
N TYR A 238 -9.18 -43.78 6.33
CA TYR A 238 -7.82 -44.05 6.80
C TYR A 238 -7.01 -44.84 5.75
N GLY A 239 -7.67 -45.37 4.72
CA GLY A 239 -7.06 -46.10 3.60
C GLY A 239 -7.20 -45.36 2.27
N LEU A 240 -7.41 -46.09 1.17
CA LEU A 240 -7.55 -45.52 -0.18
C LEU A 240 -9.01 -45.56 -0.66
N ILE A 241 -9.51 -44.42 -1.13
CA ILE A 241 -10.75 -44.32 -1.91
C ILE A 241 -10.38 -43.76 -3.29
N SER A 242 -10.57 -44.55 -4.35
CA SER A 242 -10.08 -44.19 -5.70
C SER A 242 -11.08 -44.46 -6.83
N GLY A 243 -11.21 -43.56 -7.78
CA GLY A 243 -12.07 -43.74 -8.95
C GLY A 243 -11.91 -42.65 -9.99
N ASN A 244 -12.81 -42.56 -10.97
CA ASN A 244 -12.89 -41.38 -11.84
C ASN A 244 -13.24 -40.14 -11.01
N ARG A 245 -14.28 -40.27 -10.19
CA ARG A 245 -14.56 -39.39 -9.06
C ARG A 245 -14.53 -40.23 -7.79
N ALA A 246 -13.80 -39.80 -6.76
CA ALA A 246 -13.65 -40.64 -5.57
C ALA A 246 -14.91 -40.61 -4.70
N LEU A 247 -15.35 -39.42 -4.24
CA LEU A 247 -16.60 -39.25 -3.52
C LEU A 247 -17.55 -38.32 -4.30
N VAL A 248 -18.77 -38.77 -4.57
CA VAL A 248 -19.79 -37.99 -5.29
C VAL A 248 -21.09 -37.92 -4.50
N PHE A 249 -21.62 -36.71 -4.34
CA PHE A 249 -22.90 -36.44 -3.69
C PHE A 249 -23.79 -35.64 -4.65
N ASP A 250 -24.65 -36.34 -5.41
CA ASP A 250 -25.46 -35.76 -6.48
C ASP A 250 -26.91 -36.27 -6.44
N GLY A 251 -27.79 -35.66 -5.63
CA GLY A 251 -29.20 -36.14 -5.57
C GLY A 251 -30.22 -35.39 -4.70
N GLY A 252 -29.91 -34.19 -4.19
CA GLY A 252 -30.81 -33.48 -3.26
C GLY A 252 -30.31 -33.58 -1.83
N THR A 253 -31.20 -33.72 -0.83
CA THR A 253 -30.84 -33.64 0.61
C THR A 253 -29.96 -34.78 1.14
N SER A 254 -28.67 -34.76 0.82
CA SER A 254 -27.61 -35.64 1.37
C SER A 254 -26.86 -35.04 2.56
N GLN A 255 -27.50 -35.00 3.74
CA GLN A 255 -26.92 -34.49 4.99
C GLN A 255 -25.82 -35.39 5.60
N VAL A 256 -24.67 -35.51 4.94
CA VAL A 256 -23.45 -36.09 5.55
C VAL A 256 -23.03 -35.25 6.75
N GLY A 257 -22.85 -35.89 7.92
CA GLY A 257 -22.46 -35.25 9.17
C GLY A 257 -21.00 -34.79 9.21
N SER A 258 -20.07 -35.52 8.59
CA SER A 258 -18.68 -35.07 8.35
C SER A 258 -17.95 -36.03 7.40
N ILE A 259 -17.04 -35.53 6.57
CA ILE A 259 -16.05 -36.37 5.88
C ILE A 259 -14.72 -36.16 6.59
N ARG A 260 -14.10 -37.22 7.11
CA ARG A 260 -12.78 -37.18 7.76
C ARG A 260 -11.80 -38.03 6.98
N ASN A 261 -10.83 -37.39 6.34
CA ASN A 261 -9.70 -38.07 5.72
C ASN A 261 -8.50 -37.97 6.66
N SER A 262 -8.27 -39.01 7.45
CA SER A 262 -7.40 -38.97 8.61
C SER A 262 -6.14 -39.80 8.38
N ILE A 263 -5.07 -39.44 9.09
CA ILE A 263 -3.92 -40.32 9.27
C ILE A 263 -4.32 -41.30 10.38
N SER A 264 -4.28 -42.61 10.12
CA SER A 264 -4.46 -43.61 11.18
C SER A 264 -3.12 -43.87 11.86
N GLY A 265 -3.11 -43.81 13.20
CA GLY A 265 -1.97 -44.19 14.02
C GLY A 265 -1.84 -45.69 14.28
N ASP A 266 -2.75 -46.55 13.81
CA ASP A 266 -2.72 -47.98 14.14
C ASP A 266 -3.24 -48.83 12.95
N SER A 267 -2.37 -49.12 11.99
CA SER A 267 -2.52 -50.28 11.11
C SER A 267 -1.16 -50.93 10.88
N ILE A 268 -1.16 -52.26 10.92
CA ILE A 268 -0.02 -53.17 11.15
C ILE A 268 0.89 -53.31 9.90
N SER A 269 0.97 -52.28 9.05
CA SER A 269 1.65 -52.30 7.74
C SER A 269 2.42 -51.01 7.38
N GLY A 270 2.57 -50.06 8.31
CA GLY A 270 3.18 -48.77 8.04
C GLY A 270 2.13 -47.67 7.86
N PHE A 271 2.53 -46.42 8.07
CA PHE A 271 1.67 -45.23 8.01
C PHE A 271 0.77 -45.25 6.77
N LEU A 272 -0.52 -45.58 6.92
CA LEU A 272 -1.51 -45.32 5.89
C LEU A 272 -2.03 -43.89 6.09
N ILE A 273 -1.65 -43.03 5.15
CA ILE A 273 -2.24 -41.70 4.99
C ILE A 273 -3.58 -41.94 4.28
N GLY A 274 -4.70 -41.52 4.89
CA GLY A 274 -5.98 -41.53 4.18
C GLY A 274 -5.84 -40.80 2.83
N GLU A 275 -6.12 -41.49 1.73
CA GLU A 275 -6.08 -40.93 0.39
C GLU A 275 -7.47 -41.02 -0.28
N ILE A 276 -7.98 -39.89 -0.74
CA ILE A 276 -9.16 -39.78 -1.59
C ILE A 276 -8.68 -39.30 -2.96
N ALA A 277 -8.68 -40.18 -3.97
CA ALA A 277 -8.04 -39.96 -5.26
C ALA A 277 -9.00 -40.14 -6.45
N GLY A 278 -9.33 -39.05 -7.14
CA GLY A 278 -10.08 -39.10 -8.40
C GLY A 278 -9.19 -38.85 -9.61
N THR A 279 -9.36 -39.59 -10.70
CA THR A 279 -8.70 -39.22 -11.98
C THR A 279 -9.27 -37.94 -12.57
N ASN A 280 -10.49 -37.55 -12.19
CA ASN A 280 -11.12 -36.28 -12.52
C ASN A 280 -11.34 -35.42 -11.27
N THR A 281 -12.15 -35.89 -10.30
CA THR A 281 -12.43 -35.14 -9.07
C THR A 281 -12.23 -35.97 -7.81
N GLY A 282 -11.58 -35.43 -6.78
CA GLY A 282 -11.49 -36.11 -5.48
C GLY A 282 -12.86 -36.19 -4.81
N ILE A 283 -13.41 -35.04 -4.39
CA ILE A 283 -14.75 -34.92 -3.81
C ILE A 283 -15.60 -34.03 -4.70
N HIS A 284 -16.82 -34.46 -5.04
CA HIS A 284 -17.79 -33.73 -5.85
C HIS A 284 -19.10 -33.56 -5.06
N ILE A 285 -19.53 -32.32 -4.87
CA ILE A 285 -20.77 -31.98 -4.15
C ILE A 285 -21.72 -31.25 -5.10
N GLY A 286 -22.92 -31.80 -5.25
CA GLY A 286 -23.97 -31.26 -6.11
C GLY A 286 -23.81 -31.65 -7.57
N SER A 287 -24.59 -31.00 -8.43
CA SER A 287 -24.58 -31.17 -9.88
C SER A 287 -25.15 -29.90 -10.54
N THR A 288 -25.03 -29.79 -11.87
CA THR A 288 -25.60 -28.66 -12.63
C THR A 288 -27.10 -28.44 -12.43
N SER A 289 -27.88 -29.46 -12.04
CA SER A 289 -29.35 -29.39 -11.97
C SER A 289 -29.90 -29.60 -10.57
N VAL A 290 -29.11 -30.13 -9.64
CA VAL A 290 -29.57 -30.53 -8.30
C VAL A 290 -28.59 -30.07 -7.25
N SER A 291 -29.09 -29.30 -6.28
CA SER A 291 -28.30 -28.89 -5.13
C SER A 291 -28.15 -30.01 -4.11
N SER A 292 -26.96 -30.11 -3.51
CA SER A 292 -26.65 -31.09 -2.46
C SER A 292 -25.92 -30.41 -1.30
N THR A 293 -26.29 -30.76 -0.08
CA THR A 293 -25.80 -30.09 1.14
C THR A 293 -25.03 -31.06 2.03
N ILE A 294 -23.75 -30.82 2.26
CA ILE A 294 -23.00 -31.42 3.36
C ILE A 294 -23.13 -30.50 4.58
N SER A 295 -24.01 -30.87 5.52
CA SER A 295 -24.23 -30.15 6.79
C SER A 295 -23.05 -30.23 7.77
N GLY A 296 -22.07 -31.09 7.44
CA GLY A 296 -20.84 -31.32 8.18
C GLY A 296 -19.63 -30.56 7.67
N SER A 297 -18.50 -30.81 8.32
CA SER A 297 -17.20 -30.37 7.82
C SER A 297 -16.50 -31.46 7.00
N ILE A 298 -15.80 -31.07 5.94
CA ILE A 298 -14.71 -31.87 5.39
C ILE A 298 -13.46 -31.60 6.22
N GLN A 299 -12.90 -32.61 6.86
CA GLN A 299 -11.68 -32.56 7.66
C GLN A 299 -10.60 -33.40 6.99
N ASN A 300 -9.52 -32.77 6.54
CA ASN A 300 -8.42 -33.43 5.87
C ASN A 300 -7.13 -33.34 6.67
N GLN A 301 -6.55 -34.48 7.03
CA GLN A 301 -5.19 -34.65 7.53
C GLN A 301 -4.34 -35.49 6.57
N GLY A 302 -4.97 -36.19 5.62
CA GLY A 302 -4.31 -36.99 4.58
C GLY A 302 -4.24 -36.27 3.23
N LEU A 303 -4.36 -37.04 2.14
CA LEU A 303 -4.35 -36.53 0.76
C LEU A 303 -5.75 -36.57 0.14
N ILE A 304 -6.24 -35.43 -0.35
CA ILE A 304 -7.37 -35.35 -1.27
C ILE A 304 -6.84 -34.87 -2.62
N ARG A 305 -6.95 -35.71 -3.64
CA ARG A 305 -6.43 -35.43 -4.98
C ARG A 305 -7.49 -35.69 -6.04
N GLY A 306 -7.64 -34.75 -6.96
CA GLY A 306 -8.34 -34.97 -8.22
C GLY A 306 -7.43 -34.70 -9.41
N GLY A 307 -7.69 -35.29 -10.57
CA GLY A 307 -7.00 -34.89 -11.79
C GLY A 307 -7.25 -33.42 -12.11
N ASN A 308 -8.51 -33.06 -12.34
CA ASN A 308 -8.94 -31.70 -12.62
C ASN A 308 -9.28 -30.92 -11.35
N THR A 309 -9.92 -31.56 -10.36
CA THR A 309 -10.33 -30.84 -9.14
C THR A 309 -10.24 -31.67 -7.87
N GLY A 310 -9.52 -31.19 -6.85
CA GLY A 310 -9.45 -31.86 -5.54
C GLY A 310 -10.82 -31.96 -4.88
N ILE A 311 -11.43 -30.81 -4.59
CA ILE A 311 -12.81 -30.68 -4.08
C ILE A 311 -13.59 -29.76 -5.00
N TYR A 312 -14.67 -30.26 -5.57
CA TYR A 312 -15.56 -29.53 -6.47
C TYR A 312 -16.95 -29.37 -5.87
N ILE A 313 -17.39 -28.13 -5.69
CA ILE A 313 -18.74 -27.77 -5.25
C ILE A 313 -19.46 -27.16 -6.45
N GLN A 314 -20.42 -27.91 -6.98
CA GLN A 314 -21.25 -27.55 -8.13
C GLN A 314 -22.72 -27.49 -7.70
N ASN A 315 -23.25 -26.28 -7.56
CA ASN A 315 -24.57 -26.00 -7.01
C ASN A 315 -24.78 -26.61 -5.61
N GLY A 316 -23.75 -26.68 -4.77
CA GLY A 316 -23.80 -27.38 -3.49
C GLY A 316 -23.53 -26.47 -2.28
N ASP A 317 -23.95 -26.92 -1.11
CA ASP A 317 -23.64 -26.27 0.17
C ASP A 317 -22.72 -27.16 0.99
N LEU A 318 -21.63 -26.59 1.51
CA LEU A 318 -20.76 -27.22 2.50
C LEU A 318 -20.71 -26.36 3.75
N THR A 319 -20.88 -26.92 4.93
CA THR A 319 -20.77 -26.14 6.16
C THR A 319 -19.35 -25.63 6.37
N SER A 320 -18.32 -26.47 6.45
CA SER A 320 -16.92 -25.99 6.51
C SER A 320 -15.91 -26.92 5.84
N LEU A 321 -14.80 -26.34 5.40
CA LEU A 321 -13.63 -27.07 4.94
C LEU A 321 -12.46 -26.83 5.91
N ARG A 322 -11.89 -27.91 6.45
CA ARG A 322 -10.78 -27.87 7.41
C ARG A 322 -9.65 -28.77 6.93
N ASN A 323 -8.56 -28.18 6.44
CA ASN A 323 -7.35 -28.90 6.06
C ASN A 323 -6.30 -28.82 7.17
N TYR A 324 -6.30 -29.79 8.07
CA TYR A 324 -5.45 -29.88 9.26
C TYR A 324 -4.15 -30.64 8.98
N GLY A 325 -3.19 -30.00 8.31
CA GLY A 325 -1.88 -30.61 8.01
C GLY A 325 -1.89 -31.57 6.82
N GLY A 326 -3.06 -31.84 6.23
CA GLY A 326 -3.19 -32.63 5.01
C GLY A 326 -2.89 -31.83 3.73
N THR A 327 -3.01 -32.50 2.59
CA THR A 327 -2.87 -31.91 1.25
C THR A 327 -4.16 -32.05 0.46
N ILE A 328 -4.62 -30.95 -0.14
CA ILE A 328 -5.71 -30.92 -1.13
C ILE A 328 -5.13 -30.42 -2.45
N THR A 329 -5.28 -31.19 -3.53
CA THR A 329 -4.58 -30.89 -4.79
C THR A 329 -5.34 -31.32 -6.06
N GLY A 330 -5.08 -30.57 -7.13
CA GLY A 330 -5.36 -30.98 -8.51
C GLY A 330 -4.06 -31.45 -9.17
N SER A 331 -4.06 -32.59 -9.87
CA SER A 331 -2.83 -33.20 -10.40
C SER A 331 -2.55 -32.96 -11.89
N LEU A 332 -3.52 -32.45 -12.65
CA LEU A 332 -3.37 -32.11 -14.08
C LEU A 332 -3.10 -30.62 -14.28
N ALA A 333 -2.64 -30.24 -15.47
CA ALA A 333 -2.50 -28.84 -15.85
C ALA A 333 -3.87 -28.14 -15.84
N ASN A 334 -3.91 -26.86 -15.47
CA ASN A 334 -5.13 -26.07 -15.29
C ASN A 334 -6.12 -26.65 -14.25
N SER A 335 -5.63 -27.48 -13.33
CA SER A 335 -6.46 -28.06 -12.28
C SER A 335 -6.76 -27.06 -11.16
N THR A 336 -7.71 -27.40 -10.30
CA THR A 336 -8.07 -26.59 -9.13
C THR A 336 -8.08 -27.44 -7.86
N ALA A 337 -7.44 -27.02 -6.77
CA ALA A 337 -7.49 -27.83 -5.54
C ALA A 337 -8.88 -27.76 -4.89
N VAL A 338 -9.46 -26.57 -4.76
CA VAL A 338 -10.83 -26.35 -4.26
C VAL A 338 -11.56 -25.40 -5.21
N TRP A 339 -12.67 -25.84 -5.80
CA TRP A 339 -13.48 -25.03 -6.71
C TRP A 339 -14.94 -24.98 -6.28
N ILE A 340 -15.44 -23.78 -6.03
CA ILE A 340 -16.84 -23.48 -5.75
C ILE A 340 -17.43 -22.82 -7.00
N SER A 341 -18.03 -23.56 -7.93
CA SER A 341 -18.54 -22.97 -9.19
C SER A 341 -19.89 -22.30 -9.01
N GLN A 342 -20.81 -22.97 -8.31
CA GLN A 342 -22.12 -22.50 -7.92
C GLN A 342 -22.42 -23.05 -6.53
N GLY A 343 -22.96 -22.26 -5.62
CA GLY A 343 -23.18 -22.68 -4.22
C GLY A 343 -22.14 -22.12 -3.26
N GLN A 344 -22.03 -22.71 -2.07
CA GLN A 344 -21.32 -22.05 -0.97
C GLN A 344 -20.55 -22.95 -0.01
N ILE A 345 -19.55 -22.37 0.64
CA ILE A 345 -19.00 -22.85 1.91
C ILE A 345 -19.42 -21.86 2.99
N VAL A 346 -20.19 -22.30 3.99
CA VAL A 346 -20.89 -21.37 4.93
C VAL A 346 -19.95 -20.84 6.02
N ASP A 347 -19.26 -21.73 6.72
CA ASP A 347 -18.42 -21.43 7.89
C ASP A 347 -16.92 -21.28 7.52
N GLY A 348 -16.63 -21.19 6.22
CA GLY A 348 -15.31 -20.89 5.70
C GLY A 348 -14.35 -22.07 5.55
N ILE A 349 -13.12 -21.72 5.16
CA ILE A 349 -11.99 -22.60 4.90
C ILE A 349 -10.90 -22.35 5.95
N SER A 350 -10.52 -23.38 6.69
CA SER A 350 -9.38 -23.35 7.62
C SER A 350 -8.27 -24.26 7.10
N ASN A 351 -7.08 -23.71 6.86
CA ASN A 351 -5.93 -24.44 6.34
C ASN A 351 -4.71 -24.30 7.25
N SER A 352 -4.21 -25.43 7.75
CA SER A 352 -2.88 -25.56 8.38
C SER A 352 -1.95 -26.52 7.62
N GLY A 353 -2.44 -27.13 6.54
CA GLY A 353 -1.67 -27.99 5.63
C GLY A 353 -1.42 -27.31 4.29
N THR A 354 -1.51 -28.06 3.19
CA THR A 354 -1.33 -27.55 1.82
C THR A 354 -2.64 -27.60 1.03
N ILE A 355 -3.07 -26.48 0.46
CA ILE A 355 -4.10 -26.44 -0.59
C ILE A 355 -3.44 -25.89 -1.85
N GLY A 356 -3.33 -26.70 -2.91
CA GLY A 356 -2.57 -26.27 -4.08
C GLY A 356 -2.42 -27.32 -5.17
N GLY A 357 -2.26 -26.89 -6.41
CA GLY A 357 -1.94 -27.75 -7.55
C GLY A 357 -0.54 -27.46 -8.05
N THR A 358 0.31 -28.49 -8.19
CA THR A 358 1.72 -28.32 -8.60
C THR A 358 1.93 -28.26 -10.11
N ALA A 359 0.86 -28.38 -10.89
CA ALA A 359 0.92 -28.37 -12.35
C ALA A 359 0.71 -26.96 -12.92
N SER A 360 1.25 -26.70 -14.12
CA SER A 360 1.08 -25.41 -14.82
C SER A 360 -0.40 -25.04 -14.99
N GLY A 361 -0.75 -23.77 -14.80
CA GLY A 361 -2.12 -23.25 -14.92
C GLY A 361 -3.01 -23.51 -13.69
N SER A 362 -2.50 -24.19 -12.65
CA SER A 362 -3.35 -24.60 -11.53
C SER A 362 -3.77 -23.43 -10.63
N THR A 363 -4.95 -23.55 -10.04
CA THR A 363 -5.47 -22.61 -9.03
C THR A 363 -5.67 -23.33 -7.70
N ALA A 364 -5.25 -22.76 -6.56
CA ALA A 364 -5.48 -23.44 -5.28
C ALA A 364 -6.94 -23.36 -4.84
N ILE A 365 -7.50 -22.15 -4.72
CA ILE A 365 -8.90 -21.92 -4.36
C ILE A 365 -9.55 -21.04 -5.42
N LYS A 366 -10.63 -21.52 -6.03
CA LYS A 366 -11.39 -20.78 -7.04
C LYS A 366 -12.85 -20.63 -6.60
N ILE A 367 -13.34 -19.39 -6.54
CA ILE A 367 -14.71 -19.04 -6.18
C ILE A 367 -15.40 -18.46 -7.42
N GLY A 368 -16.41 -19.17 -7.90
CA GLY A 368 -17.12 -18.94 -9.15
C GLY A 368 -16.37 -19.37 -10.40
N ASP A 369 -16.98 -19.07 -11.55
CA ASP A 369 -16.36 -19.20 -12.86
C ASP A 369 -16.56 -17.97 -13.78
N GLY A 370 -17.24 -16.94 -13.27
CA GLY A 370 -17.60 -15.71 -13.98
C GLY A 370 -18.99 -15.74 -14.63
N THR A 371 -19.60 -16.92 -14.74
CA THR A 371 -21.01 -17.09 -15.13
C THR A 371 -21.88 -17.61 -13.99
N ASN A 372 -21.31 -18.50 -13.19
CA ASN A 372 -21.87 -19.04 -11.97
C ASN A 372 -21.15 -18.40 -10.78
N ALA A 373 -21.95 -17.92 -9.83
CA ALA A 373 -21.48 -17.30 -8.60
C ALA A 373 -21.24 -18.37 -7.53
N GLY A 374 -20.04 -18.36 -6.96
CA GLY A 374 -19.73 -19.08 -5.73
C GLY A 374 -19.68 -18.14 -4.53
N THR A 375 -19.92 -18.66 -3.34
CA THR A 375 -19.80 -17.90 -2.09
C THR A 375 -18.94 -18.66 -1.08
N VAL A 376 -18.02 -17.99 -0.41
CA VAL A 376 -17.38 -18.50 0.79
C VAL A 376 -17.68 -17.53 1.92
N GLY A 377 -18.43 -17.97 2.91
CA GLY A 377 -18.70 -17.21 4.12
C GLY A 377 -17.75 -17.56 5.24
N GLY A 378 -17.86 -16.82 6.34
CA GLY A 378 -17.35 -17.22 7.64
C GLY A 378 -18.52 -17.53 8.57
N ALA A 379 -18.30 -18.44 9.53
CA ALA A 379 -19.24 -18.57 10.63
C ALA A 379 -19.28 -17.23 11.38
N PHE A 380 -20.33 -16.98 12.17
CA PHE A 380 -20.39 -15.78 12.99
C PHE A 380 -19.08 -15.56 13.77
N TYR A 381 -18.35 -14.50 13.43
CA TYR A 381 -17.04 -14.13 14.00
C TYR A 381 -15.83 -14.97 13.58
N ILE A 382 -15.93 -15.75 12.50
CA ILE A 382 -14.81 -16.52 11.93
C ILE A 382 -14.48 -15.95 10.54
N PRO A 383 -13.19 -15.76 10.20
CA PRO A 383 -12.80 -15.38 8.85
C PRO A 383 -13.27 -16.42 7.82
N GLY A 384 -13.66 -15.97 6.62
CA GLY A 384 -14.11 -16.88 5.58
C GLY A 384 -12.98 -17.76 5.04
N ILE A 385 -11.73 -17.29 5.09
CA ILE A 385 -10.55 -18.13 4.88
C ILE A 385 -9.51 -17.82 5.96
N THR A 386 -9.05 -18.85 6.69
CA THR A 386 -7.92 -18.77 7.62
C THR A 386 -6.80 -19.68 7.14
N ASN A 387 -5.60 -19.14 6.94
CA ASN A 387 -4.42 -19.89 6.49
C ASN A 387 -3.26 -19.75 7.47
N SER A 388 -2.87 -20.84 8.12
CA SER A 388 -1.60 -20.99 8.84
C SER A 388 -0.63 -21.97 8.17
N GLY A 389 -1.06 -22.60 7.06
CA GLY A 389 -0.25 -23.50 6.24
C GLY A 389 0.11 -22.85 4.90
N THR A 390 0.06 -23.62 3.82
CA THR A 390 0.34 -23.18 2.45
C THR A 390 -0.91 -23.20 1.58
N ILE A 391 -1.23 -22.09 0.92
CA ILE A 391 -2.20 -22.02 -0.18
C ILE A 391 -1.46 -21.58 -1.45
N GLY A 392 -1.58 -22.33 -2.54
CA GLY A 392 -1.02 -21.94 -3.84
C GLY A 392 -0.22 -23.03 -4.56
N LEU A 393 1.05 -22.77 -4.90
CA LEU A 393 1.95 -23.68 -5.66
C LEU A 393 1.66 -23.84 -7.17
N GLY A 394 0.74 -23.03 -7.70
CA GLY A 394 0.39 -22.97 -9.12
C GLY A 394 0.34 -21.53 -9.63
N THR A 395 -0.45 -21.27 -10.68
CA THR A 395 -0.56 -19.96 -11.33
C THR A 395 -1.28 -18.93 -10.46
N VAL A 396 -2.39 -19.32 -9.82
CA VAL A 396 -3.16 -18.45 -8.92
C VAL A 396 -3.37 -19.12 -7.56
N GLY A 397 -3.16 -18.40 -6.47
CA GLY A 397 -3.44 -18.91 -5.13
C GLY A 397 -4.94 -18.93 -4.86
N ILE A 398 -5.52 -17.75 -4.65
CA ILE A 398 -6.95 -17.56 -4.42
C ILE A 398 -7.52 -16.71 -5.55
N ASP A 399 -8.57 -17.19 -6.22
CA ASP A 399 -9.21 -16.54 -7.36
C ASP A 399 -10.71 -16.35 -7.09
N ILE A 400 -11.13 -15.09 -6.89
CA ILE A 400 -12.53 -14.72 -6.68
C ILE A 400 -13.06 -14.13 -7.99
N ARG A 401 -13.92 -14.86 -8.70
CA ARG A 401 -14.42 -14.46 -10.01
C ARG A 401 -15.58 -13.47 -9.93
N SER A 402 -15.87 -12.82 -11.05
CA SER A 402 -17.00 -11.90 -11.19
C SER A 402 -18.30 -12.53 -10.72
N GLY A 403 -19.09 -11.75 -9.98
CA GLY A 403 -20.34 -12.18 -9.35
C GLY A 403 -20.19 -13.09 -8.12
N SER A 404 -18.97 -13.48 -7.75
CA SER A 404 -18.69 -14.33 -6.58
C SER A 404 -18.20 -13.52 -5.39
N GLU A 405 -18.38 -14.09 -4.19
CA GLU A 405 -18.12 -13.37 -2.95
C GLU A 405 -17.36 -14.23 -1.93
N LEU A 406 -16.35 -13.63 -1.30
CA LEU A 406 -15.83 -14.06 0.00
C LEU A 406 -16.36 -13.05 1.03
N THR A 407 -17.35 -13.43 1.83
CA THR A 407 -18.16 -12.46 2.60
C THR A 407 -17.53 -12.03 3.92
N ASP A 408 -16.43 -12.66 4.34
CA ASP A 408 -15.70 -12.41 5.56
C ASP A 408 -14.19 -12.32 5.28
N SER A 409 -13.42 -11.87 6.27
CA SER A 409 -11.98 -11.66 6.11
C SER A 409 -11.21 -12.90 5.61
N LEU A 410 -10.14 -12.64 4.84
CA LEU A 410 -9.04 -13.57 4.59
C LEU A 410 -7.93 -13.30 5.60
N VAL A 411 -7.64 -14.27 6.48
CA VAL A 411 -6.58 -14.17 7.48
C VAL A 411 -5.44 -15.12 7.13
N ASN A 412 -4.25 -14.57 6.89
CA ASN A 412 -3.05 -15.32 6.57
C ASN A 412 -1.97 -15.14 7.64
N SER A 413 -1.61 -16.22 8.33
CA SER A 413 -0.42 -16.31 9.18
C SER A 413 0.62 -17.31 8.63
N GLY A 414 0.28 -18.04 7.57
CA GLY A 414 1.15 -18.95 6.84
C GLY A 414 1.63 -18.34 5.51
N THR A 415 1.66 -19.15 4.46
CA THR A 415 2.08 -18.75 3.11
C THR A 415 0.93 -18.85 2.12
N ILE A 416 0.65 -17.78 1.39
CA ILE A 416 -0.14 -17.80 0.16
C ILE A 416 0.81 -17.44 -0.98
N SER A 417 1.14 -18.38 -1.87
CA SER A 417 2.13 -18.12 -2.92
C SER A 417 1.81 -18.77 -4.25
N ALA A 418 1.96 -18.02 -5.34
CA ALA A 418 1.67 -18.47 -6.69
C ALA A 418 2.68 -17.90 -7.70
N ASP A 419 2.80 -18.56 -8.84
CA ASP A 419 3.70 -18.19 -9.94
C ASP A 419 3.32 -16.86 -10.58
N VAL A 420 2.02 -16.52 -10.61
CA VAL A 420 1.51 -15.27 -11.21
C VAL A 420 0.89 -14.37 -10.16
N THR A 421 -0.28 -14.75 -9.64
CA THR A 421 -1.03 -13.92 -8.69
C THR A 421 -1.38 -14.71 -7.42
N ALA A 422 -0.98 -14.24 -6.24
CA ALA A 422 -1.29 -14.99 -5.01
C ALA A 422 -2.78 -14.85 -4.63
N ILE A 423 -3.34 -13.65 -4.69
CA ILE A 423 -4.77 -13.37 -4.46
C ILE A 423 -5.29 -12.48 -5.58
N GLN A 424 -6.27 -12.97 -6.34
CA GLN A 424 -6.95 -12.25 -7.41
C GLN A 424 -8.43 -12.04 -7.05
N VAL A 425 -8.86 -10.77 -7.06
CA VAL A 425 -10.23 -10.36 -6.73
C VAL A 425 -10.88 -9.71 -7.94
N LEU A 426 -11.69 -10.48 -8.67
CA LEU A 426 -12.54 -10.03 -9.78
C LEU A 426 -14.04 -10.04 -9.41
N GLY A 427 -14.38 -10.49 -8.21
CA GLY A 427 -15.69 -10.36 -7.58
C GLY A 427 -15.62 -9.45 -6.36
N THR A 428 -16.24 -9.87 -5.25
CA THR A 428 -16.20 -9.14 -3.99
C THR A 428 -15.44 -9.92 -2.91
N LEU A 429 -14.50 -9.26 -2.26
CA LEU A 429 -13.89 -9.69 -1.01
C LEU A 429 -14.33 -8.74 0.10
N ALA A 430 -15.21 -9.21 0.98
CA ALA A 430 -15.76 -8.39 2.04
C ALA A 430 -14.96 -8.50 3.34
N ASN A 431 -15.11 -7.48 4.18
CA ASN A 431 -14.65 -7.54 5.57
C ASN A 431 -15.59 -8.37 6.43
N ASN A 432 -15.03 -8.89 7.52
CA ASN A 432 -15.85 -9.25 8.66
C ASN A 432 -16.36 -7.97 9.35
N LEU A 433 -17.62 -7.99 9.80
CA LEU A 433 -18.30 -6.85 10.44
C LEU A 433 -17.57 -6.27 11.66
N ILE A 434 -16.69 -7.04 12.32
CA ILE A 434 -15.97 -6.61 13.53
C ILE A 434 -14.60 -6.02 13.25
N SER A 435 -13.77 -6.65 12.41
CA SER A 435 -12.39 -6.18 12.19
C SER A 435 -12.34 -4.96 11.30
N GLY A 436 -13.31 -4.81 10.39
CA GLY A 436 -13.24 -3.83 9.31
C GLY A 436 -12.25 -4.21 8.20
N ASP A 437 -11.37 -5.18 8.45
CA ASP A 437 -10.36 -5.70 7.53
C ASP A 437 -10.92 -6.84 6.67
N ALA A 438 -10.67 -6.76 5.36
CA ALA A 438 -10.96 -7.83 4.41
C ALA A 438 -9.76 -8.77 4.21
N ILE A 439 -8.53 -8.26 4.30
CA ILE A 439 -7.31 -9.07 4.29
C ILE A 439 -6.46 -8.73 5.52
N VAL A 440 -6.09 -9.74 6.30
CA VAL A 440 -5.16 -9.62 7.43
C VAL A 440 -3.98 -10.55 7.18
N ASN A 441 -2.80 -9.99 6.94
CA ASN A 441 -1.59 -10.74 6.66
C ASN A 441 -0.54 -10.55 7.77
N SER A 442 -0.23 -11.63 8.47
CA SER A 442 0.92 -11.74 9.39
C SER A 442 1.98 -12.73 8.91
N GLY A 443 1.69 -13.49 7.84
CA GLY A 443 2.62 -14.40 7.18
C GLY A 443 3.14 -13.84 5.86
N THR A 444 3.23 -14.69 4.84
CA THR A 444 3.71 -14.33 3.50
C THR A 444 2.60 -14.43 2.46
N ILE A 445 2.42 -13.38 1.65
CA ILE A 445 1.63 -13.40 0.42
C ILE A 445 2.58 -13.07 -0.74
N SER A 446 2.78 -14.00 -1.69
CA SER A 446 3.80 -13.85 -2.72
C SER A 446 3.35 -14.26 -4.13
N GLY A 447 3.25 -13.31 -5.06
CA GLY A 447 2.95 -13.56 -6.47
C GLY A 447 4.13 -13.24 -7.39
N LEU A 448 4.78 -14.25 -7.96
CA LEU A 448 6.13 -14.10 -8.50
C LEU A 448 6.21 -13.23 -9.77
N SER A 449 5.42 -13.51 -10.80
CA SER A 449 5.54 -12.86 -12.11
C SER A 449 4.61 -11.68 -12.34
N ASP A 450 3.52 -11.55 -11.58
CA ASP A 450 2.59 -10.42 -11.69
C ASP A 450 2.38 -9.71 -10.35
N SER A 451 1.60 -10.29 -9.44
CA SER A 451 1.23 -9.56 -8.22
C SER A 451 0.87 -10.40 -7.01
N ALA A 452 1.17 -9.92 -5.81
CA ALA A 452 0.75 -10.64 -4.60
C ALA A 452 -0.77 -10.52 -4.42
N ILE A 453 -1.30 -9.30 -4.54
CA ILE A 453 -2.74 -9.02 -4.45
C ILE A 453 -3.14 -8.19 -5.68
N ARG A 454 -4.12 -8.67 -6.43
CA ARG A 454 -4.70 -7.96 -7.57
C ARG A 454 -6.19 -7.76 -7.40
N VAL A 455 -6.66 -6.53 -7.58
CA VAL A 455 -8.07 -6.15 -7.48
C VAL A 455 -8.54 -5.61 -8.83
N GLY A 456 -9.50 -6.32 -9.43
CA GLY A 456 -9.98 -6.06 -10.78
C GLY A 456 -9.08 -6.63 -11.87
N SER A 457 -9.52 -6.43 -13.10
CA SER A 457 -8.75 -6.58 -14.33
C SER A 457 -9.31 -5.61 -15.35
N GLY A 458 -8.54 -5.17 -16.36
CA GLY A 458 -8.95 -4.05 -17.23
C GLY A 458 -10.43 -4.00 -17.68
N SER A 459 -11.10 -5.15 -17.90
CA SER A 459 -12.55 -5.22 -18.21
C SER A 459 -13.48 -5.67 -17.07
N LEU A 460 -12.96 -6.21 -15.97
CA LEU A 460 -13.74 -6.74 -14.84
C LEU A 460 -13.48 -5.93 -13.58
N ALA A 461 -14.55 -5.40 -12.98
CA ALA A 461 -14.48 -4.76 -11.67
C ALA A 461 -14.18 -5.80 -10.59
N GLY A 462 -13.32 -5.44 -9.63
CA GLY A 462 -13.09 -6.22 -8.42
C GLY A 462 -13.20 -5.29 -7.22
N THR A 463 -13.77 -5.78 -6.12
CA THR A 463 -13.98 -4.97 -4.92
C THR A 463 -13.43 -5.67 -3.69
N ILE A 464 -12.55 -4.99 -2.96
CA ILE A 464 -12.28 -5.27 -1.56
C ILE A 464 -13.07 -4.26 -0.73
N SER A 465 -14.14 -4.68 -0.05
CA SER A 465 -15.02 -3.74 0.69
C SER A 465 -14.45 -3.31 2.04
N GLY A 466 -13.46 -4.05 2.55
CA GLY A 466 -12.75 -3.77 3.79
C GLY A 466 -11.36 -3.17 3.60
N SER A 467 -10.62 -3.12 4.71
CA SER A 467 -9.21 -2.72 4.75
C SER A 467 -8.27 -3.89 4.45
N ILE A 468 -7.02 -3.57 4.09
CA ILE A 468 -5.91 -4.53 4.04
C ILE A 468 -4.96 -4.19 5.20
N SER A 469 -4.72 -5.14 6.10
CA SER A 469 -3.79 -5.01 7.21
C SER A 469 -2.63 -5.98 7.02
N ASN A 470 -1.40 -5.44 6.97
CA ASN A 470 -0.19 -6.22 6.76
C ASN A 470 0.83 -6.00 7.88
N THR A 471 1.09 -7.02 8.68
CA THR A 471 2.22 -7.10 9.62
C THR A 471 3.31 -8.07 9.15
N GLY A 472 3.05 -8.82 8.07
CA GLY A 472 3.97 -9.79 7.47
C GLY A 472 4.62 -9.29 6.18
N LEU A 473 4.83 -10.21 5.23
CA LEU A 473 5.39 -9.92 3.90
C LEU A 473 4.29 -10.02 2.83
N ILE A 474 4.14 -8.98 2.02
CA ILE A 474 3.43 -9.00 0.74
C ILE A 474 4.45 -8.69 -0.35
N SER A 475 4.69 -9.63 -1.26
CA SER A 475 5.74 -9.48 -2.29
C SER A 475 5.25 -9.94 -3.65
N GLY A 476 5.64 -9.24 -4.71
CA GLY A 476 5.42 -9.74 -6.06
C GLY A 476 6.24 -8.99 -7.09
N ASN A 477 5.93 -9.17 -8.38
CA ASN A 477 6.45 -8.25 -9.37
C ASN A 477 5.94 -6.84 -9.05
N SER A 478 4.62 -6.61 -9.03
CA SER A 478 4.01 -5.55 -8.22
C SER A 478 3.40 -6.15 -6.96
N ALA A 479 3.69 -5.66 -5.76
CA ALA A 479 3.20 -6.34 -4.56
C ALA A 479 1.66 -6.26 -4.45
N ILE A 480 1.09 -5.07 -4.60
CA ILE A 480 -0.37 -4.85 -4.62
C ILE A 480 -0.73 -4.06 -5.87
N VAL A 481 -1.75 -4.52 -6.61
CA VAL A 481 -2.28 -3.86 -7.79
C VAL A 481 -3.78 -3.64 -7.65
N ILE A 482 -4.21 -2.38 -7.69
CA ILE A 482 -5.61 -1.99 -7.86
C ILE A 482 -5.77 -1.55 -9.31
N GLU A 483 -6.37 -2.41 -10.14
CA GLU A 483 -6.51 -2.17 -11.58
C GLU A 483 -7.55 -1.08 -11.88
N GLN A 484 -7.62 -0.66 -13.15
CA GLN A 484 -8.75 0.12 -13.65
C GLN A 484 -10.07 -0.60 -13.32
N ASN A 485 -11.03 0.13 -12.73
CA ASN A 485 -12.29 -0.40 -12.19
C ASN A 485 -12.18 -1.28 -10.92
N GLY A 486 -10.97 -1.53 -10.43
CA GLY A 486 -10.74 -2.11 -9.11
C GLY A 486 -11.05 -1.10 -8.01
N THR A 487 -11.63 -1.57 -6.91
CA THR A 487 -11.92 -0.75 -5.73
C THR A 487 -11.37 -1.39 -4.46
N LEU A 488 -10.58 -0.64 -3.70
CA LEU A 488 -10.33 -0.89 -2.29
C LEU A 488 -11.12 0.13 -1.46
N ALA A 489 -12.18 -0.32 -0.80
CA ALA A 489 -13.04 0.59 -0.07
C ALA A 489 -12.46 0.98 1.31
N GLY A 490 -11.71 0.08 1.95
CA GLY A 490 -11.03 0.35 3.22
C GLY A 490 -9.66 1.01 3.08
N GLN A 491 -8.94 1.06 4.20
CA GLN A 491 -7.57 1.57 4.31
C GLN A 491 -6.56 0.44 4.02
N LEU A 492 -5.39 0.78 3.48
CA LEU A 492 -4.22 -0.10 3.50
C LEU A 492 -3.34 0.28 4.70
N THR A 493 -3.24 -0.59 5.71
CA THR A 493 -2.30 -0.47 6.83
C THR A 493 -1.14 -1.43 6.62
N ASN A 494 0.08 -0.90 6.60
CA ASN A 494 1.31 -1.69 6.51
C ASN A 494 2.21 -1.44 7.71
N ASP A 495 2.29 -2.42 8.61
CA ASP A 495 3.26 -2.51 9.70
C ASP A 495 4.45 -3.45 9.35
N GLY A 496 4.28 -4.30 8.34
CA GLY A 496 5.29 -5.21 7.82
C GLY A 496 5.99 -4.69 6.57
N THR A 497 6.16 -5.57 5.58
CA THR A 497 6.81 -5.24 4.30
C THR A 497 5.87 -5.47 3.12
N ILE A 498 5.75 -4.48 2.25
CA ILE A 498 5.14 -4.57 0.92
C ILE A 498 6.24 -4.29 -0.09
N ALA A 499 6.61 -5.27 -0.92
CA ALA A 499 7.78 -5.16 -1.82
C ALA A 499 7.50 -5.62 -3.25
N GLY A 500 7.70 -4.70 -4.20
CA GLY A 500 7.77 -5.01 -5.63
C GLY A 500 9.15 -5.53 -6.06
N SER A 501 9.24 -6.02 -7.29
CA SER A 501 10.51 -6.39 -7.92
C SER A 501 11.35 -5.16 -8.29
N ALA A 502 12.57 -5.39 -8.77
CA ALA A 502 13.55 -4.35 -9.11
C ALA A 502 13.05 -3.29 -10.12
N SER A 503 12.04 -3.58 -10.93
CA SER A 503 11.51 -2.66 -11.95
C SER A 503 10.00 -2.47 -11.86
N SER A 504 9.43 -2.63 -10.66
CA SER A 504 7.99 -2.61 -10.49
C SER A 504 7.59 -2.09 -9.10
N TYR A 505 6.29 -2.11 -8.83
CA TYR A 505 5.69 -1.30 -7.79
C TYR A 505 5.56 -2.02 -6.45
N GLY A 506 5.75 -1.30 -5.35
CA GLY A 506 5.23 -1.78 -4.05
C GLY A 506 3.70 -1.83 -4.08
N LEU A 507 3.09 -0.69 -4.43
CA LEU A 507 1.67 -0.54 -4.68
C LEU A 507 1.45 0.21 -6.00
N LEU A 508 0.71 -0.40 -6.91
CA LEU A 508 0.20 0.24 -8.13
C LEU A 508 -1.31 0.44 -7.99
N ASN A 509 -1.75 1.69 -7.99
CA ASN A 509 -3.17 2.04 -8.02
C ASN A 509 -3.52 2.73 -9.34
N SER A 510 -4.30 2.04 -10.16
CA SER A 510 -4.95 2.54 -11.37
C SER A 510 -6.48 2.62 -11.24
N GLY A 511 -7.03 2.22 -10.09
CA GLY A 511 -8.44 2.24 -9.76
C GLY A 511 -8.78 3.22 -8.65
N SER A 512 -9.70 2.81 -7.77
CA SER A 512 -10.20 3.63 -6.68
C SER A 512 -9.82 3.06 -5.32
N MET A 513 -9.21 3.89 -4.48
CA MET A 513 -9.06 3.65 -3.05
C MET A 513 -9.85 4.73 -2.30
N THR A 514 -10.92 4.34 -1.60
CA THR A 514 -11.68 5.31 -0.79
C THR A 514 -11.05 5.54 0.58
N GLY A 515 -10.37 4.52 1.13
CA GLY A 515 -9.46 4.72 2.25
C GLY A 515 -8.16 5.41 1.84
N GLY A 516 -7.22 5.43 2.79
CA GLY A 516 -5.87 5.95 2.59
C GLY A 516 -4.84 4.84 2.71
N ILE A 517 -3.57 5.25 2.66
CA ILE A 517 -2.45 4.36 2.96
C ILE A 517 -1.84 4.81 4.29
N GLN A 518 -1.73 3.91 5.24
CA GLN A 518 -0.97 4.09 6.46
C GLN A 518 0.23 3.14 6.44
N ASN A 519 1.43 3.69 6.30
CA ASN A 519 2.67 2.92 6.30
C ASN A 519 3.45 3.17 7.58
N ASN A 520 3.52 2.17 8.46
CA ASN A 520 4.38 2.15 9.64
C ASN A 520 5.61 1.24 9.43
N GLY A 521 5.55 0.32 8.45
CA GLY A 521 6.65 -0.56 8.04
C GLY A 521 7.37 -0.10 6.77
N LEU A 522 7.67 -1.02 5.86
CA LEU A 522 8.34 -0.75 4.59
C LEU A 522 7.38 -0.95 3.40
N ILE A 523 7.24 0.07 2.56
CA ILE A 523 6.74 -0.08 1.19
C ILE A 523 7.90 0.18 0.24
N TYR A 524 8.24 -0.82 -0.56
CA TYR A 524 9.40 -0.81 -1.44
C TYR A 524 9.01 -1.04 -2.90
N GLY A 525 9.43 -0.12 -3.77
CA GLY A 525 9.50 -0.31 -5.22
C GLY A 525 10.95 -0.53 -5.62
N GLY A 526 11.18 -1.28 -6.69
CA GLY A 526 12.54 -1.58 -7.11
C GLY A 526 13.36 -0.35 -7.56
N PRO A 527 14.69 -0.37 -7.50
CA PRO A 527 15.52 0.81 -7.76
C PRO A 527 15.92 0.98 -9.25
N SER A 528 15.32 0.19 -10.16
CA SER A 528 15.73 0.13 -11.57
C SER A 528 14.57 0.29 -12.55
N GLY A 529 14.55 1.41 -13.28
CA GLY A 529 13.59 1.69 -14.34
C GLY A 529 12.35 2.42 -13.83
N ARG A 530 11.78 3.31 -14.64
CA ARG A 530 10.66 4.23 -14.28
C ARG A 530 9.50 3.60 -13.51
N SER A 531 9.31 2.28 -13.61
CA SER A 531 8.26 1.52 -12.94
C SER A 531 8.60 1.04 -11.53
N GLY A 532 9.83 1.24 -11.05
CA GLY A 532 10.31 0.90 -9.70
C GLY A 532 9.75 1.77 -8.55
N THR A 533 8.57 2.35 -8.71
CA THR A 533 8.00 3.29 -7.74
C THR A 533 7.42 2.54 -6.54
N ALA A 534 7.63 3.02 -5.31
CA ALA A 534 7.04 2.36 -4.14
C ALA A 534 5.51 2.47 -4.11
N ILE A 535 4.96 3.68 -4.32
CA ILE A 535 3.51 3.92 -4.49
C ILE A 535 3.26 4.69 -5.79
N GLY A 536 2.69 4.02 -6.78
CA GLY A 536 2.25 4.62 -8.04
C GLY A 536 0.73 4.85 -8.07
N VAL A 537 0.30 6.08 -8.32
CA VAL A 537 -1.12 6.44 -8.57
C VAL A 537 -1.26 6.83 -10.04
N LEU A 538 -1.64 5.87 -10.87
CA LEU A 538 -1.55 5.92 -12.33
C LEU A 538 -2.94 5.79 -12.99
N GLY A 539 -3.63 6.90 -13.19
CA GLY A 539 -4.88 6.90 -13.98
C GLY A 539 -4.58 6.71 -15.46
N SER A 540 -5.44 6.01 -16.20
CA SER A 540 -5.24 5.81 -17.64
C SER A 540 -5.58 7.06 -18.45
N ASP A 541 -6.64 7.75 -18.04
CA ASP A 541 -7.22 8.91 -18.72
C ASP A 541 -8.13 9.70 -17.77
N ALA A 542 -8.64 10.84 -18.23
CA ALA A 542 -9.49 11.72 -17.45
C ALA A 542 -10.87 11.12 -17.07
N LEU A 543 -11.34 10.10 -17.79
CA LEU A 543 -12.61 9.41 -17.51
C LEU A 543 -12.41 8.27 -16.50
N SER A 544 -11.18 7.76 -16.39
CA SER A 544 -10.77 6.68 -15.47
C SER A 544 -9.60 7.12 -14.57
N PRO A 545 -9.78 8.16 -13.73
CA PRO A 545 -8.71 8.64 -12.88
C PRO A 545 -8.40 7.64 -11.76
N ALA A 546 -7.12 7.44 -11.47
CA ALA A 546 -6.71 6.71 -10.27
C ALA A 546 -6.87 7.61 -9.05
N ARG A 547 -7.44 7.09 -7.96
CA ARG A 547 -7.75 7.91 -6.77
C ARG A 547 -7.34 7.23 -5.47
N ILE A 548 -6.72 8.01 -4.57
CA ILE A 548 -6.58 7.70 -3.14
C ILE A 548 -7.28 8.81 -2.37
N SER A 549 -8.42 8.50 -1.77
CA SER A 549 -9.30 9.55 -1.25
C SER A 549 -8.86 10.07 0.11
N SER A 550 -8.42 9.21 1.03
CA SER A 550 -8.02 9.63 2.39
C SER A 550 -6.53 9.96 2.54
N GLY A 551 -5.76 9.98 1.45
CA GLY A 551 -4.36 10.39 1.44
C GLY A 551 -3.37 9.29 1.85
N ILE A 552 -2.13 9.70 2.11
CA ILE A 552 -1.03 8.83 2.51
C ILE A 552 -0.44 9.35 3.83
N THR A 553 -0.34 8.49 4.84
CA THR A 553 0.36 8.73 6.08
C THR A 553 1.53 7.77 6.19
N ASN A 554 2.75 8.30 6.25
CA ASN A 554 3.97 7.54 6.37
C ASN A 554 4.65 7.81 7.73
N VAL A 555 4.78 6.77 8.53
CA VAL A 555 5.58 6.73 9.77
C VAL A 555 6.82 5.85 9.57
N GLY A 556 6.72 4.85 8.70
CA GLY A 556 7.83 3.97 8.32
C GLY A 556 8.62 4.48 7.11
N THR A 557 8.99 3.57 6.22
CA THR A 557 9.78 3.86 5.02
C THR A 557 8.99 3.58 3.75
N ILE A 558 8.91 4.56 2.86
CA ILE A 558 8.47 4.41 1.47
C ILE A 558 9.68 4.66 0.59
N SER A 559 10.08 3.68 -0.22
CA SER A 559 11.32 3.78 -0.98
C SER A 559 11.27 3.07 -2.32
N GLY A 560 11.74 3.71 -3.39
CA GLY A 560 11.88 3.12 -4.73
C GLY A 560 12.58 4.08 -5.67
N GLU A 561 12.56 3.88 -6.99
CA GLU A 561 13.09 4.90 -7.93
C GLU A 561 12.40 6.26 -7.70
N SER A 562 11.09 6.23 -7.48
CA SER A 562 10.33 7.28 -6.80
C SER A 562 9.67 6.69 -5.57
N GLY A 563 9.60 7.44 -4.48
CA GLY A 563 8.83 7.01 -3.31
C GLY A 563 7.33 7.01 -3.63
N ILE A 564 6.82 8.18 -4.04
CA ILE A 564 5.42 8.37 -4.43
C ILE A 564 5.40 9.05 -5.80
N PHE A 565 4.69 8.44 -6.76
CA PHE A 565 4.50 9.02 -8.09
C PHE A 565 3.01 9.10 -8.43
N VAL A 566 2.55 10.28 -8.82
CA VAL A 566 1.18 10.56 -9.25
C VAL A 566 1.23 11.03 -10.70
N ASN A 567 0.68 10.26 -11.64
CA ASN A 567 0.64 10.68 -13.04
C ASN A 567 -0.44 11.74 -13.30
N GLU A 568 -0.53 12.25 -14.52
CA GLU A 568 -1.45 13.32 -14.93
C GLU A 568 -2.94 13.07 -14.63
N TYR A 569 -3.35 11.80 -14.52
CA TYR A 569 -4.73 11.39 -14.19
C TYR A 569 -4.87 10.77 -12.79
N GLY A 570 -3.79 10.78 -12.01
CA GLY A 570 -3.78 10.33 -10.63
C GLY A 570 -4.23 11.43 -9.68
N THR A 571 -4.94 11.05 -8.62
CA THR A 571 -5.35 11.96 -7.55
C THR A 571 -5.07 11.40 -6.15
N ILE A 572 -4.41 12.17 -5.31
CA ILE A 572 -4.34 11.93 -3.86
C ILE A 572 -5.10 13.05 -3.15
N ALA A 573 -6.26 12.72 -2.58
CA ALA A 573 -7.16 13.74 -2.04
C ALA A 573 -6.92 14.08 -0.55
N GLY A 574 -6.47 13.15 0.27
CA GLY A 574 -6.14 13.44 1.68
C GLY A 574 -4.80 14.13 1.91
N GLY A 575 -4.02 14.37 0.85
CA GLY A 575 -2.64 14.86 0.96
C GLY A 575 -1.64 13.75 1.34
N ILE A 576 -0.43 14.16 1.67
CA ILE A 576 0.68 13.27 2.05
C ILE A 576 1.25 13.78 3.38
N SER A 577 1.23 12.96 4.42
CA SER A 577 1.84 13.24 5.72
C SER A 577 3.02 12.29 5.94
N ASN A 578 4.22 12.85 6.09
CA ASN A 578 5.44 12.11 6.35
C ASN A 578 6.01 12.42 7.73
N SER A 579 6.19 11.37 8.51
CA SER A 579 6.88 11.34 9.82
C SER A 579 7.94 10.24 9.91
N GLY A 580 8.16 9.52 8.80
CA GLY A 580 9.27 8.59 8.60
C GLY A 580 10.14 9.00 7.41
N TYR A 581 10.44 8.05 6.53
CA TYR A 581 11.30 8.25 5.36
C TYR A 581 10.53 8.06 4.06
N ILE A 582 10.60 9.04 3.16
CA ILE A 582 10.23 8.89 1.75
C ILE A 582 11.49 9.10 0.93
N LEU A 583 11.95 8.04 0.27
CA LEU A 583 13.27 8.00 -0.36
C LEU A 583 13.15 7.66 -1.85
N ALA A 584 13.85 8.41 -2.68
CA ALA A 584 14.19 7.99 -4.03
C ALA A 584 15.57 7.30 -4.03
N GLN A 585 15.63 6.09 -4.57
CA GLN A 585 16.84 5.31 -4.74
C GLN A 585 17.10 5.10 -6.23
N THR A 586 18.26 5.54 -6.72
CA THR A 586 18.66 5.33 -8.12
C THR A 586 19.84 4.36 -8.17
N LEU A 587 19.65 3.19 -8.79
CA LEU A 587 20.75 2.30 -9.19
C LEU A 587 20.91 2.40 -10.72
N GLY A 588 21.62 3.42 -11.23
CA GLY A 588 21.95 3.50 -12.66
C GLY A 588 22.02 4.91 -13.27
N LEU A 589 22.33 4.96 -14.57
CA LEU A 589 22.55 6.18 -15.37
C LEU A 589 21.26 6.82 -15.94
N SER A 590 20.10 6.17 -15.81
CA SER A 590 18.81 6.75 -16.18
C SER A 590 18.35 7.71 -15.08
N GLY A 591 18.26 9.00 -15.40
CA GLY A 591 17.97 10.09 -14.44
C GLY A 591 16.89 9.71 -13.42
N GLY A 592 17.29 9.69 -12.14
CA GLY A 592 16.50 9.13 -11.06
C GLY A 592 15.22 9.90 -10.75
N GLY A 593 14.24 9.15 -10.25
CA GLY A 593 12.95 9.68 -9.80
C GLY A 593 13.09 10.61 -8.60
N SER A 594 12.03 11.38 -8.36
CA SER A 594 11.92 12.24 -7.16
C SER A 594 11.29 11.45 -6.02
N ALA A 595 11.56 11.82 -4.76
CA ALA A 595 10.97 11.11 -3.63
C ALA A 595 9.44 11.20 -3.66
N ILE A 596 8.92 12.39 -3.98
CA ILE A 596 7.52 12.63 -4.34
C ILE A 596 7.48 13.34 -5.69
N SER A 597 6.72 12.80 -6.64
CA SER A 597 6.47 13.41 -7.95
C SER A 597 4.98 13.50 -8.25
N VAL A 598 4.49 14.69 -8.54
CA VAL A 598 3.07 14.98 -8.80
C VAL A 598 2.91 15.58 -10.19
N LEU A 599 2.43 14.79 -11.14
CA LEU A 599 2.10 15.23 -12.51
C LEU A 599 0.61 15.48 -12.70
N GLY A 600 -0.24 14.83 -11.89
CA GLY A 600 -1.68 15.04 -11.83
C GLY A 600 -2.07 15.95 -10.68
N LEU A 601 -2.89 15.43 -9.76
CA LEU A 601 -3.53 16.26 -8.74
C LEU A 601 -3.31 15.73 -7.32
N VAL A 602 -2.86 16.61 -6.42
CA VAL A 602 -2.99 16.41 -4.97
C VAL A 602 -4.01 17.42 -4.46
N SER A 603 -5.27 17.00 -4.34
CA SER A 603 -6.39 17.87 -4.01
C SER A 603 -7.51 17.20 -3.26
N GLY A 604 -7.85 17.77 -2.10
CA GLY A 604 -8.86 17.25 -1.19
C GLY A 604 -10.23 17.87 -1.38
N SER A 605 -11.25 17.24 -0.79
CA SER A 605 -12.55 17.86 -0.60
C SER A 605 -12.37 19.15 0.21
N GLY A 606 -12.54 20.31 -0.43
CA GLY A 606 -12.27 21.63 0.15
C GLY A 606 -10.92 22.27 -0.23
N GLY A 607 -10.14 21.65 -1.13
CA GLY A 607 -8.97 22.28 -1.78
C GLY A 607 -7.75 22.50 -0.89
N ARG A 608 -7.53 21.67 0.14
CA ARG A 608 -6.47 21.88 1.16
C ARG A 608 -5.49 20.72 1.35
N ALA A 609 -5.50 19.74 0.44
CA ALA A 609 -4.56 18.61 0.53
C ALA A 609 -3.12 19.12 0.46
N SER A 610 -2.37 18.90 1.53
CA SER A 610 -1.01 19.40 1.70
C SER A 610 0.00 18.25 1.70
N ILE A 611 1.25 18.57 1.41
CA ILE A 611 2.39 17.69 1.72
C ILE A 611 2.98 18.18 3.04
N ILE A 612 2.85 17.39 4.09
CA ILE A 612 3.36 17.70 5.44
C ILE A 612 4.55 16.79 5.71
N ASN A 613 5.71 17.37 5.97
CA ASN A 613 6.92 16.65 6.31
C ASN A 613 7.40 17.04 7.70
N THR A 614 7.50 16.04 8.58
CA THR A 614 8.04 16.16 9.94
C THR A 614 9.33 15.35 10.12
N ALA A 615 9.68 14.52 9.13
CA ALA A 615 10.89 13.70 9.11
C ALA A 615 11.63 13.89 7.77
N THR A 616 11.95 12.84 7.01
CA THR A 616 12.81 12.98 5.82
C THR A 616 12.08 12.66 4.53
N ILE A 617 12.19 13.56 3.57
CA ILE A 617 11.91 13.34 2.15
C ILE A 617 13.23 13.56 1.40
N ASP A 618 13.75 12.54 0.74
CA ASP A 618 15.05 12.58 0.06
C ASP A 618 14.94 12.09 -1.39
N GLY A 619 15.19 12.99 -2.33
CA GLY A 619 15.21 12.75 -3.78
C GLY A 619 16.44 12.00 -4.28
N GLY A 620 17.35 11.60 -3.40
CA GLY A 620 18.59 10.93 -3.75
C GLY A 620 19.52 11.83 -4.54
N THR A 621 20.43 11.25 -5.32
CA THR A 621 21.49 12.00 -6.00
C THR A 621 21.03 12.72 -7.25
N THR A 622 19.98 12.27 -7.94
CA THR A 622 19.57 12.83 -9.24
C THR A 622 18.14 13.38 -9.27
N GLY A 623 17.31 13.03 -8.28
CA GLY A 623 15.93 13.49 -8.20
C GLY A 623 15.77 14.78 -7.41
N SER A 624 14.53 15.27 -7.35
CA SER A 624 14.11 16.28 -6.38
C SER A 624 13.52 15.61 -5.14
N GLY A 625 13.56 16.26 -3.98
CA GLY A 625 12.81 15.77 -2.82
C GLY A 625 11.31 15.74 -3.12
N ILE A 626 10.78 16.89 -3.54
CA ILE A 626 9.41 17.03 -4.05
C ILE A 626 9.45 17.68 -5.42
N ALA A 627 8.84 17.04 -6.43
CA ALA A 627 8.61 17.59 -7.76
C ALA A 627 7.10 17.77 -8.01
N ILE A 628 6.68 19.00 -8.33
CA ILE A 628 5.31 19.32 -8.74
C ILE A 628 5.34 19.76 -10.20
N GLY A 629 4.72 18.96 -11.05
CA GLY A 629 4.77 19.06 -12.50
C GLY A 629 6.11 18.63 -13.09
N THR A 630 6.09 18.32 -14.39
CA THR A 630 7.28 18.18 -15.26
C THR A 630 6.83 18.46 -16.71
N SER A 631 6.63 17.43 -17.52
CA SER A 631 5.98 17.50 -18.84
C SER A 631 4.48 17.84 -18.73
N TYR A 632 3.86 17.60 -17.57
CA TYR A 632 2.46 17.89 -17.29
C TYR A 632 2.29 18.86 -16.14
N ALA A 633 1.15 19.53 -16.11
CA ALA A 633 0.82 20.55 -15.12
C ALA A 633 0.30 19.95 -13.81
N GLY A 634 1.24 19.47 -12.99
CA GLY A 634 0.94 18.97 -11.65
C GLY A 634 0.35 20.05 -10.75
N THR A 635 -0.70 19.74 -9.99
CA THR A 635 -1.34 20.70 -9.09
C THR A 635 -1.37 20.20 -7.65
N LEU A 636 -0.89 21.02 -6.72
CA LEU A 636 -1.08 20.88 -5.28
C LEU A 636 -2.02 21.98 -4.80
N SER A 637 -3.23 21.59 -4.38
CA SER A 637 -4.23 22.55 -3.90
C SER A 637 -3.91 23.14 -2.52
N GLY A 638 -3.25 22.36 -1.66
CA GLY A 638 -2.79 22.82 -0.36
C GLY A 638 -1.35 23.33 -0.40
N SER A 639 -0.69 23.21 0.74
CA SER A 639 0.64 23.74 1.00
C SER A 639 1.69 22.63 1.06
N ILE A 640 2.96 23.00 0.95
CA ILE A 640 4.06 22.16 1.45
C ILE A 640 4.46 22.70 2.84
N GLN A 641 4.35 21.88 3.87
CA GLN A 641 4.70 22.22 5.25
C GLN A 641 5.86 21.36 5.71
N ASN A 642 7.03 21.95 5.85
CA ASN A 642 8.23 21.24 6.27
C ASN A 642 8.61 21.62 7.70
N SER A 643 8.87 20.62 8.53
CA SER A 643 9.48 20.74 9.86
C SER A 643 10.60 19.71 10.08
N GLY A 644 10.78 18.79 9.13
CA GLY A 644 11.96 17.92 9.04
C GLY A 644 12.86 18.32 7.87
N THR A 645 13.39 17.35 7.13
CA THR A 645 14.29 17.57 5.99
C THR A 645 13.61 17.23 4.67
N ILE A 646 13.66 18.15 3.71
CA ILE A 646 13.39 17.91 2.29
C ILE A 646 14.69 18.15 1.54
N GLU A 647 15.29 17.08 1.02
CA GLU A 647 16.53 17.13 0.27
C GLU A 647 16.34 16.50 -1.12
N GLY A 648 17.07 17.00 -2.11
CA GLY A 648 17.18 16.31 -3.39
C GLY A 648 18.47 16.69 -4.10
N GLY A 649 18.92 15.81 -4.99
CA GLY A 649 20.08 16.02 -5.83
C GLY A 649 20.02 17.33 -6.61
N ILE A 650 18.94 17.51 -7.37
CA ILE A 650 18.71 18.69 -8.22
C ILE A 650 18.03 19.80 -7.43
N SER A 651 16.99 19.47 -6.67
CA SER A 651 16.31 20.43 -5.82
C SER A 651 15.62 19.80 -4.62
N GLY A 652 15.53 20.53 -3.51
CA GLY A 652 14.67 20.10 -2.40
C GLY A 652 13.21 20.09 -2.85
N ILE A 653 12.75 21.24 -3.36
CA ILE A 653 11.43 21.38 -3.99
C ILE A 653 11.60 21.95 -5.40
N GLN A 654 11.06 21.25 -6.38
CA GLN A 654 10.95 21.70 -7.76
C GLN A 654 9.48 21.86 -8.13
N VAL A 655 9.12 23.01 -8.66
CA VAL A 655 7.83 23.27 -9.29
C VAL A 655 8.11 23.57 -10.75
N PHE A 656 7.92 22.58 -11.62
CA PHE A 656 8.22 22.68 -13.05
C PHE A 656 6.93 22.49 -13.83
N ASN A 657 6.41 23.55 -14.46
CA ASN A 657 5.06 23.56 -15.06
C ASN A 657 3.92 23.27 -14.04
N GLY A 658 4.24 23.24 -12.74
CA GLY A 658 3.30 22.90 -11.68
C GLY A 658 2.66 24.12 -11.00
N THR A 659 1.56 23.89 -10.29
CA THR A 659 0.88 24.89 -9.46
C THR A 659 0.85 24.45 -8.01
N ILE A 660 1.24 25.34 -7.09
CA ILE A 660 1.01 25.18 -5.65
C ILE A 660 0.15 26.35 -5.17
N ILE A 661 -1.06 26.05 -4.69
CA ILE A 661 -2.00 27.09 -4.26
C ILE A 661 -1.73 27.52 -2.81
N GLY A 662 -1.50 26.58 -1.89
CA GLY A 662 -1.37 26.88 -0.46
C GLY A 662 -0.02 27.41 0.00
N GLY A 663 0.98 27.51 -0.88
CA GLY A 663 2.31 28.03 -0.56
C GLY A 663 3.29 26.99 -0.01
N ILE A 664 4.48 27.44 0.37
CA ILE A 664 5.53 26.65 1.02
C ILE A 664 5.84 27.26 2.39
N THR A 665 5.71 26.47 3.45
CA THR A 665 6.11 26.85 4.81
C THR A 665 7.24 25.94 5.27
N ASN A 666 8.41 26.52 5.52
CA ASN A 666 9.52 25.84 6.16
C ASN A 666 9.62 26.29 7.62
N SER A 667 9.24 25.43 8.56
CA SER A 667 9.20 25.68 10.00
C SER A 667 10.60 25.82 10.59
N ALA A 668 10.72 26.22 11.85
CA ALA A 668 12.01 26.57 12.48
C ALA A 668 13.05 25.42 12.43
N SER A 669 12.63 24.17 12.61
CA SER A 669 13.48 22.98 12.49
C SER A 669 13.63 22.48 11.05
N GLY A 670 12.87 23.05 10.11
CA GLY A 670 12.79 22.57 8.75
C GLY A 670 14.03 22.92 7.93
N VAL A 671 14.50 21.95 7.15
CA VAL A 671 15.56 22.11 6.15
C VAL A 671 15.00 21.77 4.77
N ILE A 672 15.17 22.67 3.81
CA ILE A 672 14.95 22.42 2.39
C ILE A 672 16.27 22.66 1.67
N SER A 673 16.79 21.66 0.97
CA SER A 673 18.14 21.69 0.39
C SER A 673 18.25 20.99 -0.96
N GLY A 674 19.10 21.54 -1.83
CA GLY A 674 19.67 20.82 -2.97
C GLY A 674 21.07 20.32 -2.61
N SER A 675 21.39 19.06 -2.92
CA SER A 675 22.64 18.43 -2.47
C SER A 675 23.80 18.54 -3.47
N GLN A 676 23.53 18.65 -4.77
CA GLN A 676 24.58 18.81 -5.80
C GLN A 676 25.02 20.26 -6.01
N ALA A 677 26.19 20.45 -6.66
CA ALA A 677 26.61 21.76 -7.16
C ALA A 677 25.58 22.29 -8.20
N ASN A 678 25.29 23.59 -8.17
CA ASN A 678 24.27 24.25 -9.00
C ASN A 678 22.81 23.80 -8.78
N SER A 679 22.56 22.96 -7.78
CA SER A 679 21.21 22.64 -7.31
C SER A 679 20.50 23.87 -6.72
N SER A 680 19.21 23.75 -6.47
CA SER A 680 18.42 24.80 -5.81
C SER A 680 17.66 24.21 -4.62
N ALA A 681 17.58 24.87 -3.48
CA ALA A 681 16.70 24.38 -2.43
C ALA A 681 15.23 24.43 -2.88
N ILE A 682 14.82 25.55 -3.49
CA ILE A 682 13.52 25.70 -4.16
C ILE A 682 13.73 26.25 -5.57
N LEU A 683 13.18 25.56 -6.56
CA LEU A 683 13.15 25.99 -7.97
C LEU A 683 11.70 26.09 -8.44
N ILE A 684 11.28 27.27 -8.89
CA ILE A 684 10.00 27.50 -9.58
C ILE A 684 10.31 27.81 -11.05
N ALA A 685 9.93 26.95 -11.98
CA ALA A 685 10.26 27.06 -13.39
C ALA A 685 9.08 26.65 -14.31
N GLY A 686 9.13 27.12 -15.56
CA GLY A 686 8.05 26.94 -16.53
C GLY A 686 8.35 25.78 -17.46
N GLY A 687 7.31 25.06 -17.90
CA GLY A 687 7.43 24.04 -18.93
C GLY A 687 7.14 24.57 -20.33
N TYR A 688 7.40 23.73 -21.34
CA TYR A 688 7.09 24.02 -22.74
C TYR A 688 5.61 24.39 -22.96
N GLY A 689 5.33 25.69 -23.17
CA GLY A 689 4.39 26.14 -24.19
C GLY A 689 2.93 26.50 -23.83
N THR A 690 2.34 26.16 -22.68
CA THR A 690 0.90 26.50 -22.47
C THR A 690 0.43 26.81 -21.04
N ALA A 691 1.20 26.51 -19.99
CA ALA A 691 0.81 26.84 -18.61
C ALA A 691 1.96 27.55 -17.89
N THR A 692 1.62 28.64 -17.18
CA THR A 692 2.57 29.30 -16.27
C THR A 692 2.56 28.52 -14.96
N GLY A 693 3.68 27.88 -14.63
CA GLY A 693 3.89 27.34 -13.30
C GLY A 693 3.83 28.47 -12.27
N GLY A 694 3.24 28.22 -11.10
CA GLY A 694 2.93 29.29 -10.17
C GLY A 694 2.82 28.86 -8.72
N LEU A 695 3.16 29.79 -7.83
CA LEU A 695 3.02 29.66 -6.38
C LEU A 695 2.19 30.82 -5.86
N SER A 696 0.94 30.58 -5.48
CA SER A 696 0.04 31.66 -5.04
C SER A 696 0.01 31.89 -3.54
N GLY A 697 0.23 30.85 -2.73
CA GLY A 697 0.27 30.98 -1.26
C GLY A 697 1.57 31.54 -0.70
N GLY A 698 2.56 31.84 -1.55
CA GLY A 698 3.84 32.42 -1.16
C GLY A 698 4.79 31.45 -0.47
N ILE A 699 5.88 31.98 0.06
CA ILE A 699 6.92 31.22 0.78
C ILE A 699 7.13 31.84 2.15
N ARG A 700 7.07 31.01 3.20
CA ARG A 700 7.36 31.40 4.58
C ARG A 700 8.49 30.54 5.13
N ASN A 701 9.62 31.16 5.44
CA ASN A 701 10.78 30.47 5.98
C ASN A 701 11.08 30.90 7.42
N LEU A 702 11.01 29.96 8.36
CA LEU A 702 11.50 30.06 9.72
C LEU A 702 12.77 29.22 9.94
N GLY A 703 12.98 28.19 9.11
CA GLY A 703 14.12 27.29 9.17
C GLY A 703 15.20 27.64 8.14
N THR A 704 15.77 26.62 7.50
CA THR A 704 16.79 26.77 6.44
C THR A 704 16.24 26.39 5.07
N ILE A 705 16.34 27.30 4.10
CA ILE A 705 16.18 27.02 2.66
C ILE A 705 17.53 27.30 2.00
N GLY A 706 18.27 26.27 1.64
CA GLY A 706 19.64 26.46 1.18
C GLY A 706 20.32 25.17 0.77
N GLY A 707 21.19 25.22 -0.23
CA GLY A 707 21.91 24.03 -0.66
C GLY A 707 23.03 23.62 0.29
N ALA A 708 23.39 22.33 0.24
CA ALA A 708 24.41 21.74 1.10
C ALA A 708 25.85 22.00 0.60
N THR A 709 26.03 22.44 -0.65
CA THR A 709 27.33 22.54 -1.33
C THR A 709 27.57 23.91 -1.96
N SER A 710 28.85 24.23 -2.20
CA SER A 710 29.26 25.45 -2.88
C SER A 710 28.66 25.51 -4.29
N GLY A 711 28.08 26.66 -4.66
CA GLY A 711 27.42 26.86 -5.96
C GLY A 711 25.91 26.62 -5.95
N ALA A 712 25.35 25.92 -4.96
CA ALA A 712 23.90 25.75 -4.85
C ALA A 712 23.16 27.08 -4.61
N ARG A 713 21.87 27.13 -4.93
CA ARG A 713 21.03 28.34 -4.83
C ARG A 713 19.95 28.14 -3.76
N GLY A 714 19.56 29.19 -3.07
CA GLY A 714 18.46 29.14 -2.09
C GLY A 714 17.11 29.01 -2.80
N LEU A 715 16.60 30.12 -3.31
CA LEU A 715 15.35 30.20 -4.07
C LEU A 715 15.61 30.70 -5.48
N VAL A 716 15.11 29.98 -6.47
CA VAL A 716 15.15 30.39 -7.88
C VAL A 716 13.73 30.48 -8.42
N ILE A 717 13.39 31.64 -9.01
CA ILE A 717 12.12 31.88 -9.69
C ILE A 717 12.43 32.17 -11.16
N GLY A 718 12.13 31.19 -12.01
CA GLY A 718 12.37 31.19 -13.44
C GLY A 718 13.46 30.23 -13.89
N ASP A 719 13.48 30.01 -15.20
CA ASP A 719 14.52 29.29 -15.96
C ASP A 719 15.14 30.16 -17.06
N GLY A 720 14.81 31.45 -17.07
CA GLY A 720 15.23 32.43 -18.07
C GLY A 720 14.51 32.36 -19.41
N THR A 721 13.63 31.36 -19.62
CA THR A 721 12.94 31.11 -20.89
C THR A 721 11.45 31.39 -20.81
N PHE A 722 10.81 30.98 -19.71
CA PHE A 722 9.37 31.11 -19.51
C PHE A 722 9.05 32.02 -18.32
N SER A 723 7.88 32.66 -18.35
CA SER A 723 7.40 33.47 -17.24
C SER A 723 6.92 32.58 -16.10
N ASN A 724 7.38 32.87 -14.89
CA ASN A 724 7.00 32.18 -13.65
C ASN A 724 6.62 33.21 -12.61
N THR A 725 5.58 32.93 -11.81
CA THR A 725 5.08 33.91 -10.84
C THR A 725 4.94 33.30 -9.45
N VAL A 726 5.51 33.98 -8.46
CA VAL A 726 5.21 33.78 -7.05
C VAL A 726 4.40 34.98 -6.55
N SER A 727 3.10 34.80 -6.34
CA SER A 727 2.20 35.92 -6.02
C SER A 727 1.92 36.15 -4.54
N GLY A 728 2.06 35.12 -3.70
CA GLY A 728 1.87 35.24 -2.24
C GLY A 728 3.05 35.87 -1.49
N GLY A 729 4.13 36.24 -2.19
CA GLY A 729 5.30 36.87 -1.58
C GLY A 729 6.26 35.91 -0.89
N LEU A 730 7.30 36.46 -0.28
CA LEU A 730 8.31 35.74 0.48
C LEU A 730 8.54 36.41 1.83
N THR A 731 8.31 35.69 2.92
CA THR A 731 8.67 36.09 4.27
C THR A 731 9.78 35.19 4.81
N ASN A 732 10.92 35.77 5.16
CA ASN A 732 12.05 35.07 5.75
C ASN A 732 12.32 35.55 7.18
N SER A 733 12.17 34.66 8.15
CA SER A 733 12.62 34.82 9.54
C SER A 733 13.71 33.80 9.92
N GLY A 734 13.99 32.84 9.04
CA GLY A 734 15.09 31.89 9.16
C GLY A 734 16.28 32.25 8.26
N THR A 735 16.91 31.25 7.64
CA THR A 735 18.00 31.43 6.68
C THR A 735 17.58 31.01 5.27
N ILE A 736 17.81 31.86 4.28
CA ILE A 736 17.74 31.52 2.85
C ILE A 736 19.13 31.67 2.24
N GLY A 737 19.62 30.64 1.55
CA GLY A 737 20.88 30.69 0.78
C GLY A 737 21.96 29.72 1.28
N ARG A 738 23.21 30.18 1.46
CA ARG A 738 24.43 29.40 1.81
C ARG A 738 25.26 28.86 0.63
N GLY A 739 24.86 29.11 -0.61
CA GLY A 739 25.66 28.79 -1.81
C GLY A 739 25.97 30.04 -2.64
N SER A 740 25.79 29.98 -3.97
CA SER A 740 26.10 31.09 -4.88
C SER A 740 25.11 32.25 -4.74
N LEU A 741 23.82 31.96 -4.89
CA LEU A 741 22.74 32.94 -4.85
C LEU A 741 21.77 32.62 -3.70
N GLY A 742 21.36 33.64 -2.95
CA GLY A 742 20.30 33.51 -1.94
C GLY A 742 18.93 33.37 -2.61
N ILE A 743 18.50 34.45 -3.28
CA ILE A 743 17.27 34.53 -4.07
C ILE A 743 17.64 35.02 -5.47
N ASP A 744 17.18 34.29 -6.49
CA ASP A 744 17.39 34.60 -7.91
C ASP A 744 16.05 34.69 -8.63
N ILE A 745 15.66 35.90 -9.06
CA ILE A 745 14.47 36.14 -9.88
C ILE A 745 14.95 36.34 -11.31
N GLN A 746 14.75 35.34 -12.15
CA GLN A 746 15.28 35.31 -13.50
C GLN A 746 14.42 36.12 -14.49
N ASN A 747 14.95 36.28 -15.70
CA ASN A 747 14.27 36.97 -16.80
C ASN A 747 12.83 36.44 -16.99
N LEU A 748 11.90 37.34 -17.35
CA LEU A 748 10.47 37.08 -17.54
C LEU A 748 9.69 36.60 -16.31
N SER A 749 10.37 36.31 -15.20
CA SER A 749 9.76 35.79 -13.98
C SER A 749 9.53 36.87 -12.94
N SER A 750 8.62 36.62 -12.01
CA SER A 750 8.21 37.61 -11.03
C SER A 750 7.95 37.04 -9.63
N LEU A 751 8.35 37.82 -8.62
CA LEU A 751 7.89 37.70 -7.24
C LEU A 751 7.02 38.92 -6.97
N THR A 752 5.71 38.76 -6.90
CA THR A 752 4.77 39.90 -6.84
C THR A 752 4.19 40.16 -5.46
N GLY A 753 4.35 39.28 -4.46
CA GLY A 753 3.85 39.54 -3.10
C GLY A 753 4.84 40.20 -2.14
N GLY A 754 5.96 40.72 -2.65
CA GLY A 754 7.02 41.36 -1.88
C GLY A 754 8.00 40.37 -1.22
N LEU A 755 9.13 40.92 -0.78
CA LEU A 755 10.17 40.25 -0.01
C LEU A 755 10.30 40.90 1.38
N ALA A 756 9.87 40.21 2.43
CA ALA A 756 10.06 40.61 3.81
C ALA A 756 11.14 39.74 4.48
N ASN A 757 12.26 40.35 4.88
CA ASN A 757 13.35 39.67 5.55
C ASN A 757 13.52 40.19 7.00
N ALA A 758 13.28 39.32 7.97
CA ALA A 758 13.64 39.48 9.38
C ALA A 758 14.74 38.51 9.83
N GLY A 759 15.04 37.49 9.02
CA GLY A 759 16.15 36.55 9.22
C GLY A 759 17.37 36.89 8.39
N THR A 760 18.02 35.87 7.83
CA THR A 760 19.20 36.00 6.97
C THR A 760 18.91 35.56 5.53
N ILE A 761 19.24 36.38 4.55
CA ILE A 761 19.36 35.98 3.14
C ILE A 761 20.83 36.12 2.77
N ALA A 762 21.46 35.02 2.32
CA ALA A 762 22.89 34.98 2.06
C ALA A 762 23.23 34.35 0.70
N GLY A 763 24.18 34.94 -0.04
CA GLY A 763 24.76 34.30 -1.23
C GLY A 763 26.23 34.66 -1.38
N SER A 764 27.08 33.75 -1.87
CA SER A 764 28.49 34.08 -2.05
C SER A 764 28.69 35.13 -3.15
N THR A 765 27.93 35.05 -4.24
CA THR A 765 27.97 36.04 -5.34
C THR A 765 26.95 37.15 -5.13
N THR A 766 25.66 36.79 -4.95
CA THR A 766 24.59 37.78 -4.74
C THR A 766 23.55 37.23 -3.76
N ALA A 767 23.14 38.03 -2.78
CA ALA A 767 22.10 37.60 -1.84
C ALA A 767 20.70 37.66 -2.48
N VAL A 768 20.36 38.78 -3.12
CA VAL A 768 19.12 38.98 -3.87
C VAL A 768 19.45 39.49 -5.27
N ASN A 769 19.23 38.65 -6.28
CA ASN A 769 19.45 38.96 -7.68
C ASN A 769 18.12 39.15 -8.40
N VAL A 770 17.87 40.34 -8.96
CA VAL A 770 16.63 40.70 -9.65
C VAL A 770 16.93 40.93 -11.13
N LEU A 771 16.68 39.91 -11.93
CA LEU A 771 16.76 39.92 -13.40
C LEU A 771 15.37 39.89 -14.06
N GLY A 772 14.32 39.62 -13.29
CA GLY A 772 12.92 39.75 -13.67
C GLY A 772 12.24 40.90 -12.92
N VAL A 773 11.07 40.62 -12.34
CA VAL A 773 10.29 41.62 -11.57
C VAL A 773 10.17 41.23 -10.10
N LEU A 774 10.54 42.14 -9.21
CA LEU A 774 10.22 42.06 -7.79
C LEU A 774 9.23 43.17 -7.43
N ALA A 775 8.03 42.81 -7.01
CA ALA A 775 6.94 43.73 -6.72
C ALA A 775 6.21 43.32 -5.43
N ASN A 776 5.39 44.23 -4.90
CA ASN A 776 4.43 43.96 -3.83
C ASN A 776 3.01 44.33 -4.27
N ASN A 777 2.50 43.61 -5.27
CA ASN A 777 1.19 43.75 -5.89
C ASN A 777 0.90 45.19 -6.36
N GLY A 778 1.97 45.90 -6.77
CA GLY A 778 1.90 47.28 -7.23
C GLY A 778 1.82 48.34 -6.12
N THR A 779 1.88 47.97 -4.84
CA THR A 779 1.76 48.91 -3.70
C THR A 779 2.82 48.67 -2.62
N GLY A 780 3.40 49.73 -2.07
CA GLY A 780 4.31 49.65 -0.91
C GLY A 780 5.75 49.24 -1.24
N ASN A 781 6.43 48.64 -0.27
CA ASN A 781 7.83 48.21 -0.40
C ASN A 781 7.90 46.83 -1.04
N ALA A 782 8.67 46.72 -2.13
CA ALA A 782 8.97 45.44 -2.77
C ALA A 782 9.98 44.63 -1.95
N ILE A 783 10.90 45.30 -1.26
CA ILE A 783 11.84 44.70 -0.29
C ILE A 783 11.69 45.43 1.04
N THR A 784 11.42 44.69 2.11
CA THR A 784 11.51 45.18 3.50
C THR A 784 12.51 44.33 4.26
N ASN A 785 13.64 44.93 4.62
CA ASN A 785 14.70 44.27 5.40
C ASN A 785 14.75 44.83 6.82
N SER A 786 14.54 43.96 7.79
CA SER A 786 14.76 44.17 9.23
C SER A 786 15.82 43.21 9.80
N GLY A 787 16.18 42.18 9.04
CA GLY A 787 17.27 41.25 9.34
C GLY A 787 18.55 41.56 8.56
N LEU A 788 19.22 40.50 8.09
CA LEU A 788 20.47 40.55 7.34
C LEU A 788 20.26 40.09 5.89
N ILE A 789 20.66 40.90 4.92
CA ILE A 789 20.87 40.49 3.53
C ILE A 789 22.36 40.62 3.26
N THR A 790 23.05 39.52 2.93
CA THR A 790 24.51 39.54 2.85
C THR A 790 25.09 38.74 1.69
N SER A 791 26.18 39.25 1.12
CA SER A 791 27.04 38.47 0.23
C SER A 791 28.52 38.59 0.55
N SER A 792 29.22 37.46 0.42
CA SER A 792 30.62 37.35 0.85
C SER A 792 31.64 37.73 -0.22
N ALA A 793 31.25 37.76 -1.50
CA ALA A 793 32.15 38.09 -2.62
C ALA A 793 31.59 39.08 -3.65
N GLY A 794 30.27 39.34 -3.66
CA GLY A 794 29.66 40.26 -4.64
C GLY A 794 28.69 41.27 -4.01
N SER A 795 27.59 41.55 -4.71
CA SER A 795 26.61 42.57 -4.30
C SER A 795 25.56 41.96 -3.37
N ALA A 796 25.08 42.65 -2.34
CA ALA A 796 24.02 42.07 -1.50
C ALA A 796 22.68 42.08 -2.24
N ILE A 797 22.32 43.21 -2.85
CA ILE A 797 21.18 43.34 -3.76
C ILE A 797 21.70 43.78 -5.13
N ASN A 798 21.33 43.04 -6.19
CA ASN A 798 21.62 43.40 -7.57
C ASN A 798 20.32 43.53 -8.38
N VAL A 799 20.16 44.63 -9.10
CA VAL A 799 19.01 44.91 -9.98
C VAL A 799 19.49 45.14 -11.41
N GLY A 800 19.12 44.24 -12.31
CA GLY A 800 19.56 44.26 -13.71
C GLY A 800 20.96 43.70 -13.93
N GLY A 801 21.55 44.03 -15.08
CA GLY A 801 22.86 43.52 -15.53
C GLY A 801 22.76 42.98 -16.96
N THR A 802 22.99 41.68 -17.14
CA THR A 802 22.89 41.02 -18.46
C THR A 802 21.51 41.16 -19.09
N VAL A 803 20.46 41.22 -18.26
CA VAL A 803 19.08 41.50 -18.65
C VAL A 803 18.52 42.57 -17.73
N ALA A 804 17.47 43.27 -18.18
CA ALA A 804 16.83 44.32 -17.41
C ALA A 804 16.06 43.72 -16.21
N GLY A 805 16.36 44.23 -15.01
CA GLY A 805 15.67 43.86 -13.78
C GLY A 805 14.84 45.02 -13.25
N THR A 806 13.68 44.73 -12.67
CA THR A 806 12.77 45.75 -12.15
C THR A 806 12.37 45.47 -10.71
N ILE A 807 12.53 46.47 -9.85
CA ILE A 807 11.84 46.54 -8.56
C ILE A 807 10.65 47.48 -8.71
N SER A 808 9.43 46.93 -8.67
CA SER A 808 8.18 47.67 -8.74
C SER A 808 7.67 47.99 -7.33
N GLY A 809 8.30 49.00 -6.73
CA GLY A 809 8.09 49.43 -5.34
C GLY A 809 9.39 49.93 -4.73
N SER A 810 9.39 50.10 -3.41
CA SER A 810 10.55 50.63 -2.68
C SER A 810 11.39 49.52 -2.02
N ILE A 811 12.66 49.85 -1.74
CA ILE A 811 13.53 49.07 -0.84
C ILE A 811 13.55 49.79 0.51
N GLN A 812 13.05 49.15 1.57
CA GLN A 812 13.13 49.66 2.93
C GLN A 812 14.13 48.82 3.73
N ASN A 813 15.17 49.45 4.27
CA ASN A 813 16.15 48.83 5.14
C ASN A 813 16.10 49.45 6.54
N SER A 814 15.80 48.61 7.53
CA SER A 814 15.91 48.89 8.96
C SER A 814 16.91 47.95 9.65
N GLY A 815 17.37 46.91 8.95
CA GLY A 815 18.41 45.98 9.39
C GLY A 815 19.74 46.24 8.67
N GLN A 816 20.40 45.16 8.22
CA GLN A 816 21.70 45.21 7.56
C GLN A 816 21.62 44.68 6.12
N ILE A 817 22.21 45.42 5.19
CA ILE A 817 22.47 44.98 3.81
C ILE A 817 23.98 45.07 3.59
N THR A 818 24.66 43.94 3.43
CA THR A 818 26.14 43.89 3.43
C THR A 818 26.66 43.09 2.25
N GLY A 819 27.19 43.75 1.23
CA GLY A 819 27.86 43.08 0.11
C GLY A 819 29.35 43.36 0.12
N ALA A 820 30.17 42.38 -0.26
CA ALA A 820 31.61 42.59 -0.35
C ALA A 820 32.00 43.66 -1.37
N THR A 821 31.34 43.68 -2.54
CA THR A 821 31.59 44.69 -3.58
C THR A 821 30.61 45.85 -3.48
N ASN A 822 29.30 45.57 -3.46
CA ASN A 822 28.27 46.60 -3.36
C ASN A 822 27.20 46.22 -2.34
N GLY A 823 26.75 47.14 -1.51
CA GLY A 823 25.55 46.94 -0.69
C GLY A 823 24.32 46.78 -1.59
N ILE A 824 24.00 47.82 -2.36
CA ILE A 824 22.97 47.78 -3.40
C ILE A 824 23.57 48.22 -4.73
N GLN A 825 23.41 47.38 -5.75
CA GLN A 825 23.78 47.68 -7.12
C GLN A 825 22.52 47.78 -8.00
N VAL A 826 22.44 48.86 -8.78
CA VAL A 826 21.47 49.01 -9.85
C VAL A 826 22.25 49.21 -11.15
N ALA A 827 22.16 48.24 -12.05
CA ALA A 827 22.83 48.29 -13.35
C ALA A 827 22.23 49.37 -14.26
N SER A 828 22.87 49.65 -15.40
CA SER A 828 22.42 50.67 -16.36
C SER A 828 21.01 50.43 -16.91
N ASN A 829 20.61 49.16 -17.01
CA ASN A 829 19.28 48.72 -17.41
C ASN A 829 18.38 48.30 -16.22
N GLY A 830 18.82 48.52 -14.99
CA GLY A 830 18.04 48.28 -13.79
C GLY A 830 17.03 49.40 -13.53
N VAL A 831 15.85 49.04 -13.02
CA VAL A 831 14.75 49.98 -12.73
C VAL A 831 14.26 49.82 -11.30
N ILE A 832 14.06 50.94 -10.60
CA ILE A 832 13.39 50.99 -9.30
C ILE A 832 12.26 52.02 -9.40
N ASN A 833 11.01 51.56 -9.45
CA ASN A 833 9.85 52.45 -9.57
C ASN A 833 9.45 53.14 -8.24
N GLY A 834 10.12 52.82 -7.13
CA GLY A 834 9.94 53.44 -5.83
C GLY A 834 11.18 54.21 -5.36
N GLN A 835 11.50 54.06 -4.08
CA GLN A 835 12.66 54.72 -3.44
C GLN A 835 13.51 53.72 -2.67
N ILE A 836 14.73 54.11 -2.31
CA ILE A 836 15.52 53.41 -1.28
C ILE A 836 15.36 54.19 0.02
N SER A 837 14.85 53.56 1.07
CA SER A 837 14.77 54.13 2.41
C SER A 837 15.66 53.33 3.35
N ASN A 838 16.72 53.97 3.85
CA ASN A 838 17.68 53.35 4.76
C ASN A 838 17.65 54.01 6.14
N ALA A 839 17.11 53.30 7.12
CA ALA A 839 17.21 53.61 8.54
C ALA A 839 18.19 52.66 9.27
N GLY A 840 18.60 51.57 8.64
CA GLY A 840 19.61 50.63 9.12
C GLY A 840 21.00 50.90 8.55
N THR A 841 21.75 49.84 8.28
CA THR A 841 23.09 49.91 7.69
C THR A 841 23.12 49.26 6.31
N ILE A 842 23.72 49.97 5.35
CA ILE A 842 24.09 49.42 4.03
C ILE A 842 25.60 49.49 3.92
N THR A 843 26.26 48.35 3.69
CA THR A 843 27.72 48.22 3.65
C THR A 843 28.19 47.57 2.36
N GLY A 844 29.29 48.07 1.81
CA GLY A 844 30.11 47.38 0.82
C GLY A 844 31.28 48.23 0.35
N GLY A 845 32.10 47.73 -0.58
CA GLY A 845 33.11 48.58 -1.24
C GLY A 845 32.48 49.86 -1.80
N ASN A 846 31.30 49.71 -2.41
CA ASN A 846 30.32 50.78 -2.57
C ASN A 846 29.08 50.45 -1.73
N ALA A 847 28.67 51.30 -0.79
CA ALA A 847 27.39 51.13 -0.12
C ALA A 847 26.25 51.14 -1.15
N LEU A 848 26.33 52.08 -2.11
CA LEU A 848 25.39 52.20 -3.23
C LEU A 848 26.17 52.33 -4.54
N ASN A 849 25.83 51.52 -5.54
CA ASN A 849 26.37 51.58 -6.89
C ASN A 849 25.22 51.69 -7.90
N LEU A 850 24.81 52.92 -8.19
CA LEU A 850 23.59 53.23 -8.95
C LEU A 850 23.97 53.74 -10.35
N LEU A 851 24.03 52.81 -11.31
CA LEU A 851 24.46 53.07 -12.69
C LEU A 851 23.27 53.27 -13.65
N ASN A 852 22.04 53.27 -13.14
CA ASN A 852 20.82 53.47 -13.92
C ASN A 852 20.87 54.78 -14.73
N THR A 853 20.41 54.73 -15.98
CA THR A 853 20.52 55.85 -16.92
C THR A 853 19.16 56.43 -17.36
N THR A 854 18.05 55.74 -17.08
CA THR A 854 16.72 56.10 -17.64
C THR A 854 15.64 56.37 -16.58
N ASN A 855 15.82 55.90 -15.35
CA ASN A 855 14.83 56.00 -14.27
C ASN A 855 15.51 56.55 -13.02
N SER A 856 15.41 57.85 -12.77
CA SER A 856 15.89 58.44 -11.52
C SER A 856 14.93 58.14 -10.38
N PHE A 857 15.48 57.92 -9.19
CA PHE A 857 14.71 57.70 -7.97
C PHE A 857 15.39 58.40 -6.78
N VAL A 858 14.68 58.38 -5.64
CA VAL A 858 15.12 59.01 -4.39
C VAL A 858 15.71 57.98 -3.44
N ILE A 859 16.79 58.36 -2.77
CA ILE A 859 17.40 57.64 -1.65
C ILE A 859 17.18 58.47 -0.39
N ASN A 860 16.39 57.98 0.54
CA ASN A 860 16.16 58.59 1.85
C ASN A 860 17.02 57.87 2.88
N ASN A 861 18.13 58.50 3.30
CA ASN A 861 19.02 57.94 4.29
C ASN A 861 18.86 58.64 5.64
N SER A 862 18.50 57.88 6.67
CA SER A 862 18.54 58.27 8.10
C SER A 862 19.42 57.34 8.94
N GLY A 863 20.00 56.30 8.32
CA GLY A 863 20.97 55.39 8.93
C GLY A 863 22.38 55.52 8.34
N VAL A 864 23.09 54.38 8.26
CA VAL A 864 24.50 54.33 7.85
C VAL A 864 24.65 53.80 6.42
N LEU A 865 25.40 54.53 5.59
CA LEU A 865 25.96 54.05 4.33
C LEU A 865 27.48 53.90 4.50
N ASP A 866 27.94 52.66 4.62
CA ASP A 866 29.33 52.32 4.91
C ASP A 866 30.05 51.84 3.64
N GLY A 867 30.78 52.74 2.99
CA GLY A 867 31.35 52.55 1.65
C GLY A 867 31.01 53.71 0.70
N ASN A 868 31.57 53.68 -0.51
CA ASN A 868 31.34 54.74 -1.49
C ASN A 868 29.87 54.77 -1.95
N VAL A 869 29.38 55.96 -2.31
CA VAL A 869 28.03 56.19 -2.81
C VAL A 869 28.11 56.74 -4.24
N LEU A 870 27.89 55.86 -5.22
CA LEU A 870 27.82 56.21 -6.64
C LEU A 870 26.35 56.45 -7.02
N LEU A 871 25.94 57.71 -7.15
CA LEU A 871 24.55 58.13 -7.31
C LEU A 871 24.02 58.06 -8.75
N GLY A 872 24.88 58.06 -9.77
CA GLY A 872 24.42 58.13 -11.16
C GLY A 872 23.55 59.36 -11.42
N ILE A 873 22.27 59.15 -11.75
CA ILE A 873 21.30 60.24 -12.00
C ILE A 873 20.33 60.48 -10.82
N ASN A 874 20.57 59.86 -9.67
CA ASN A 874 19.61 59.79 -8.57
C ASN A 874 19.77 60.92 -7.56
N THR A 875 18.75 61.06 -6.69
CA THR A 875 18.73 62.06 -5.61
C THR A 875 18.94 61.39 -4.26
N LEU A 876 19.92 61.88 -3.48
CA LEU A 876 20.19 61.45 -2.11
C LEU A 876 19.69 62.49 -1.10
N ASN A 877 18.73 62.11 -0.28
CA ASN A 877 18.24 62.90 0.85
C ASN A 877 18.90 62.42 2.16
N LEU A 878 19.49 63.35 2.90
CA LEU A 878 20.10 63.14 4.20
C LEU A 878 19.17 63.76 5.26
N ASN A 879 18.33 62.90 5.83
CA ASN A 879 17.08 63.33 6.45
C ASN A 879 17.15 63.59 7.96
N ASP A 880 18.23 63.23 8.65
CA ASP A 880 18.33 63.35 10.11
C ASP A 880 19.79 63.32 10.61
N VAL A 881 20.01 63.62 11.89
CA VAL A 881 21.32 63.51 12.57
C VAL A 881 21.92 62.09 12.57
N GLY A 882 21.10 61.07 12.28
CA GLY A 882 21.52 59.67 12.16
C GLY A 882 22.14 59.31 10.80
N SER A 883 22.06 60.19 9.81
CA SER A 883 22.60 59.96 8.46
C SER A 883 24.14 59.97 8.47
N VAL A 884 24.75 58.78 8.39
CA VAL A 884 26.22 58.62 8.32
C VAL A 884 26.62 58.09 6.95
N ILE A 885 27.68 58.67 6.38
CA ILE A 885 28.31 58.18 5.14
C ILE A 885 29.80 58.02 5.39
N ASN A 886 30.30 56.79 5.26
CA ASN A 886 31.71 56.44 5.38
C ASN A 886 32.31 56.10 4.01
N GLY A 887 32.37 57.08 3.11
CA GLY A 887 32.88 56.92 1.75
C GLY A 887 32.65 58.15 0.89
N SER A 888 33.27 58.18 -0.29
CA SER A 888 33.06 59.27 -1.24
C SER A 888 31.64 59.26 -1.79
N ILE A 889 31.12 60.43 -2.15
CA ILE A 889 29.85 60.56 -2.86
C ILE A 889 30.16 61.09 -4.25
N SER A 890 29.85 60.31 -5.28
CA SER A 890 29.98 60.74 -6.66
C SER A 890 28.70 60.49 -7.46
N GLY A 891 28.45 61.29 -8.49
CA GLY A 891 27.27 61.18 -9.33
C GLY A 891 27.47 61.85 -10.69
N GLY A 892 26.50 61.71 -11.58
CA GLY A 892 26.46 62.41 -12.86
C GLY A 892 25.89 63.82 -12.72
N THR A 893 25.82 64.54 -13.84
CA THR A 893 25.32 65.93 -13.89
C THR A 893 23.87 66.10 -13.44
N ALA A 894 23.07 65.03 -13.47
CA ALA A 894 21.69 65.01 -12.99
C ALA A 894 21.55 64.59 -11.51
N SER A 895 22.63 64.15 -10.86
CA SER A 895 22.60 63.75 -9.45
C SER A 895 22.37 64.94 -8.53
N GLN A 896 21.66 64.71 -7.43
CA GLN A 896 21.35 65.74 -6.45
C GLN A 896 21.54 65.21 -5.03
N ILE A 897 22.04 66.06 -4.13
CA ILE A 897 22.01 65.80 -2.69
C ILE A 897 21.12 66.85 -2.01
N ASN A 898 20.17 66.41 -1.19
CA ASN A 898 19.37 67.30 -0.35
C ASN A 898 19.67 67.01 1.12
N LEU A 899 19.99 68.05 1.88
CA LEU A 899 20.13 67.97 3.32
C LEU A 899 18.90 68.59 3.96
N THR A 900 18.22 67.83 4.82
CA THR A 900 17.11 68.32 5.64
C THR A 900 17.45 68.27 7.14
N GLY A 901 18.47 67.48 7.53
CA GLY A 901 19.05 67.44 8.87
C GLY A 901 20.48 67.99 8.95
N ALA A 902 21.22 67.63 10.00
CA ALA A 902 22.63 67.95 10.13
C ALA A 902 23.51 66.85 9.52
N PHE A 903 24.50 67.23 8.72
CA PHE A 903 25.46 66.32 8.10
C PHE A 903 26.88 66.88 8.20
N THR A 904 27.84 66.01 8.44
CA THR A 904 29.27 66.35 8.45
C THR A 904 29.95 65.49 7.40
N ASN A 905 30.63 66.09 6.42
CA ASN A 905 31.43 65.31 5.46
C ASN A 905 32.83 64.99 6.03
N SER A 906 32.90 64.44 7.25
CA SER A 906 34.12 64.41 8.10
C SER A 906 35.18 63.34 7.80
N ASN A 907 34.90 62.27 7.06
CA ASN A 907 35.94 61.27 6.79
C ASN A 907 36.80 61.71 5.61
N ALA A 908 38.12 61.50 5.66
CA ALA A 908 39.11 61.96 4.66
C ALA A 908 38.86 61.48 3.21
N VAL A 909 37.87 60.59 3.00
CA VAL A 909 37.42 60.04 1.73
C VAL A 909 36.06 60.59 1.27
N ASN A 910 35.37 61.41 2.06
CA ASN A 910 34.03 61.95 1.77
C ASN A 910 34.07 63.19 0.85
N SER A 911 34.86 63.15 -0.23
CA SER A 911 34.73 64.14 -1.30
C SER A 911 33.34 64.01 -1.93
N ILE A 912 32.68 65.13 -2.17
CA ILE A 912 31.37 65.17 -2.83
C ILE A 912 31.58 65.63 -4.27
N GLU A 913 31.18 64.82 -5.25
CA GLU A 913 31.20 65.13 -6.68
C GLU A 913 29.83 64.86 -7.30
N VAL A 914 28.96 65.87 -7.42
CA VAL A 914 27.55 65.68 -7.84
C VAL A 914 27.04 66.82 -8.72
N GLY A 915 25.84 66.67 -9.31
CA GLY A 915 25.24 67.70 -10.14
C GLY A 915 24.84 68.97 -9.36
N SER A 916 24.23 68.78 -8.19
CA SER A 916 23.82 69.87 -7.30
C SER A 916 23.72 69.41 -5.85
N LEU A 917 23.84 70.37 -4.91
CA LEU A 917 23.67 70.13 -3.49
C LEU A 917 22.78 71.22 -2.88
N ASN A 918 21.72 70.81 -2.17
CA ASN A 918 20.77 71.71 -1.52
C ASN A 918 20.83 71.53 0.00
N ILE A 919 21.12 72.61 0.72
CA ILE A 919 20.98 72.69 2.19
C ILE A 919 19.63 73.35 2.46
N GLN A 920 18.65 72.60 2.95
CA GLN A 920 17.31 73.13 3.20
C GLN A 920 17.27 74.00 4.47
N SER A 921 16.20 74.77 4.64
CA SER A 921 15.98 75.56 5.85
C SER A 921 15.97 74.68 7.10
N GLY A 922 16.72 75.07 8.13
CA GLY A 922 16.92 74.28 9.36
C GLY A 922 17.98 73.18 9.25
N ALA A 923 18.46 72.83 8.06
CA ALA A 923 19.53 71.86 7.87
C ALA A 923 20.91 72.49 8.13
N THR A 924 21.90 71.65 8.48
CA THR A 924 23.29 72.09 8.73
C THR A 924 24.28 71.21 7.98
N LEU A 925 25.15 71.81 7.17
CA LEU A 925 26.31 71.14 6.58
C LEU A 925 27.59 71.58 7.31
N ASN A 926 28.24 70.67 8.03
CA ASN A 926 29.58 70.87 8.54
C ASN A 926 30.60 70.48 7.46
N LEU A 927 31.21 71.48 6.83
CA LEU A 927 32.09 71.31 5.69
C LEU A 927 33.55 71.10 6.14
N VAL A 928 33.98 69.85 6.07
CA VAL A 928 35.31 69.35 6.44
C VAL A 928 36.14 68.94 5.21
N ASN A 929 35.49 68.57 4.10
CA ASN A 929 36.16 68.22 2.84
C ASN A 929 35.62 69.03 1.65
N PRO A 930 36.38 69.17 0.53
CA PRO A 930 35.96 69.89 -0.66
C PRO A 930 34.69 69.32 -1.32
N ILE A 931 34.01 70.18 -2.08
CA ILE A 931 32.86 69.83 -2.92
C ILE A 931 33.15 70.21 -4.36
N THR A 932 32.93 69.27 -5.26
CA THR A 932 32.93 69.48 -6.71
C THR A 932 31.52 69.33 -7.23
N LEU A 933 31.01 70.36 -7.90
CA LEU A 933 29.73 70.31 -8.58
C LEU A 933 29.93 70.29 -10.08
N ILE A 934 29.23 69.38 -10.76
CA ILE A 934 29.44 69.11 -12.19
C ILE A 934 28.17 69.35 -13.01
N GLY A 935 28.32 69.79 -14.26
CA GLY A 935 27.20 69.99 -15.19
C GLY A 935 27.06 71.42 -15.70
N THR A 936 25.90 71.73 -16.28
CA THR A 936 25.64 73.01 -16.96
C THR A 936 25.21 74.13 -16.01
N SER A 937 24.72 73.78 -14.82
CA SER A 937 24.40 74.73 -13.74
C SER A 937 24.81 74.14 -12.38
N PRO A 938 26.12 73.93 -12.14
CA PRO A 938 26.61 73.32 -10.90
C PRO A 938 26.33 74.27 -9.75
N LEU A 939 25.39 73.93 -8.86
CA LEU A 939 24.91 74.83 -7.82
C LEU A 939 24.86 74.16 -6.44
N LEU A 940 25.52 74.79 -5.46
CA LEU A 940 25.24 74.61 -4.05
C LEU A 940 24.22 75.67 -3.63
N ASN A 941 23.00 75.26 -3.31
CA ASN A 941 21.95 76.14 -2.80
C ASN A 941 21.86 76.03 -1.28
N ASN A 942 22.30 77.07 -0.57
CA ASN A 942 22.23 77.15 0.88
C ASN A 942 21.01 77.96 1.33
N ALA A 943 19.98 77.25 1.83
CA ALA A 943 18.84 77.82 2.53
C ALA A 943 18.87 77.56 4.06
N GLY A 944 19.89 76.84 4.55
CA GLY A 944 20.09 76.47 5.95
C GLY A 944 21.38 77.04 6.51
N THR A 945 22.20 76.21 7.16
CA THR A 945 23.50 76.60 7.72
C THR A 945 24.64 75.82 7.06
N LEU A 946 25.65 76.53 6.55
CA LEU A 946 26.93 75.96 6.12
C LEU A 946 28.01 76.33 7.14
N VAL A 947 28.73 75.37 7.70
CA VAL A 947 29.71 75.59 8.78
C VAL A 947 31.12 75.22 8.32
N LEU A 948 32.10 76.09 8.59
CA LEU A 948 33.53 75.84 8.42
C LEU A 948 34.26 76.01 9.76
N ALA A 949 35.11 75.04 10.12
CA ALA A 949 35.93 75.13 11.32
C ALA A 949 37.04 76.19 11.20
N ALA A 950 37.53 76.70 12.33
CA ALA A 950 38.68 77.60 12.34
C ALA A 950 39.92 76.91 11.74
N GLY A 951 40.68 77.63 10.91
CA GLY A 951 41.85 77.10 10.21
C GLY A 951 41.53 76.20 9.01
N ALA A 952 40.25 75.89 8.73
CA ALA A 952 39.86 75.10 7.56
C ALA A 952 39.68 75.98 6.32
N THR A 953 40.39 75.65 5.23
CA THR A 953 40.10 76.20 3.90
C THR A 953 39.46 75.11 3.04
N GLN A 954 38.23 75.33 2.58
CA GLN A 954 37.50 74.39 1.74
C GLN A 954 37.17 75.00 0.40
N THR A 955 37.39 74.21 -0.65
CA THR A 955 37.06 74.60 -2.03
C THR A 955 35.70 74.03 -2.41
N LEU A 956 34.86 74.90 -2.96
CA LEU A 956 33.66 74.56 -3.71
C LEU A 956 33.93 74.88 -5.19
N THR A 957 34.08 73.83 -5.99
CA THR A 957 34.13 73.95 -7.45
C THR A 957 32.70 73.96 -7.98
N GLY A 958 32.22 75.11 -8.45
CA GLY A 958 30.83 75.33 -8.87
C GLY A 958 30.27 76.66 -8.34
N ASN A 959 28.99 76.93 -8.61
CA ASN A 959 28.31 78.12 -8.11
C ASN A 959 27.81 77.90 -6.68
N TYR A 960 27.80 78.98 -5.90
CA TYR A 960 27.24 79.03 -4.55
C TYR A 960 26.10 80.05 -4.53
N SER A 961 24.95 79.67 -3.99
CA SER A 961 23.85 80.60 -3.69
C SER A 961 23.48 80.49 -2.22
N GLN A 962 23.37 81.63 -1.55
CA GLN A 962 22.86 81.72 -0.19
C GLN A 962 21.54 82.47 -0.19
N ALA A 963 20.48 81.80 0.26
CA ALA A 963 19.13 82.35 0.32
C ALA A 963 19.00 83.37 1.46
N SER A 964 17.93 84.16 1.42
CA SER A 964 17.56 85.06 2.52
C SER A 964 17.28 84.24 3.79
N GLY A 965 17.86 84.64 4.94
CA GLY A 965 17.77 83.91 6.20
C GLY A 965 18.70 82.69 6.33
N ALA A 966 19.45 82.33 5.29
CA ALA A 966 20.46 81.27 5.36
C ALA A 966 21.78 81.79 5.94
N VAL A 967 22.54 80.89 6.59
CA VAL A 967 23.73 81.23 7.38
C VAL A 967 24.98 80.55 6.81
N LEU A 968 26.06 81.32 6.68
CA LEU A 968 27.42 80.80 6.56
C LEU A 968 28.14 81.02 7.89
N THR A 969 28.48 79.95 8.61
CA THR A 969 29.23 80.02 9.87
C THR A 969 30.70 79.72 9.62
N THR A 970 31.59 80.61 10.04
CA THR A 970 33.05 80.42 9.99
C THR A 970 33.67 80.51 11.38
N GLY A 971 34.53 79.55 11.73
CA GLY A 971 35.32 79.60 12.95
C GLY A 971 36.48 80.59 12.84
N LEU A 972 36.77 81.33 13.91
CA LEU A 972 37.88 82.27 13.99
C LEU A 972 38.68 82.01 15.28
N ALA A 973 39.91 81.49 15.15
CA ALA A 973 40.84 81.32 16.28
C ALA A 973 41.93 82.40 16.32
N SER A 974 42.32 82.94 15.16
CA SER A 974 43.22 84.09 15.04
C SER A 974 43.11 84.72 13.65
N ALA A 975 43.76 85.85 13.40
CA ALA A 975 43.81 86.46 12.07
C ALA A 975 44.43 85.56 10.98
N SER A 976 45.18 84.53 11.36
CA SER A 976 45.76 83.53 10.44
C SER A 976 45.08 82.15 10.50
N SER A 977 44.16 81.94 11.43
CA SER A 977 43.45 80.67 11.62
C SER A 977 41.94 80.94 11.66
N TYR A 978 41.31 80.92 10.49
CA TYR A 978 39.89 81.17 10.28
C TYR A 978 39.32 80.21 9.24
N GLY A 979 38.01 79.98 9.26
CA GLY A 979 37.31 79.18 8.26
C GLY A 979 37.18 79.95 6.94
N LYS A 980 37.62 79.36 5.83
CA LYS A 980 37.62 79.98 4.51
C LYS A 980 36.90 79.09 3.51
N LEU A 981 35.82 79.60 2.91
CA LEU A 981 35.19 78.99 1.74
C LEU A 981 35.75 79.64 0.47
N VAL A 982 36.35 78.84 -0.41
CA VAL A 982 36.82 79.27 -1.73
C VAL A 982 35.81 78.77 -2.76
N VAL A 983 35.15 79.68 -3.48
CA VAL A 983 34.22 79.34 -4.55
C VAL A 983 34.89 79.65 -5.89
N ASP A 984 35.02 78.64 -6.75
CA ASP A 984 35.63 78.77 -8.08
C ASP A 984 34.60 79.14 -9.18
N GLY A 985 33.32 79.22 -8.83
CA GLY A 985 32.24 79.76 -9.65
C GLY A 985 31.64 81.06 -9.08
N ASN A 986 30.40 81.36 -9.47
CA ASN A 986 29.70 82.54 -8.95
C ASN A 986 29.21 82.30 -7.52
N ALA A 987 29.61 83.15 -6.58
CA ALA A 987 29.03 83.23 -5.24
C ALA A 987 27.96 84.33 -5.19
N SER A 988 26.70 83.95 -5.01
CA SER A 988 25.55 84.86 -4.93
C SER A 988 24.96 84.85 -3.53
N LEU A 989 24.98 86.00 -2.86
CA LEU A 989 24.40 86.20 -1.54
C LEU A 989 23.14 87.06 -1.67
N SER A 990 21.99 86.48 -1.32
CA SER A 990 20.72 87.19 -1.37
C SER A 990 20.63 88.25 -0.26
N SER A 991 19.84 89.31 -0.48
CA SER A 991 19.54 90.27 0.59
C SER A 991 18.92 89.55 1.80
N GLY A 992 19.44 89.83 3.01
CA GLY A 992 19.04 89.16 4.25
C GLY A 992 19.71 87.80 4.50
N SER A 993 20.75 87.43 3.75
CA SER A 993 21.64 86.31 4.12
C SER A 993 22.61 86.70 5.24
N GLU A 994 23.00 85.74 6.07
CA GLU A 994 23.81 85.97 7.29
C GLU A 994 25.18 85.29 7.23
N ILE A 995 26.19 85.93 7.83
CA ILE A 995 27.51 85.33 8.06
C ILE A 995 27.77 85.36 9.57
N ASN A 996 27.86 84.18 10.19
CA ASN A 996 28.17 84.03 11.59
C ASN A 996 29.66 83.73 11.78
N VAL A 997 30.31 84.46 12.69
CA VAL A 997 31.72 84.24 13.05
C VAL A 997 31.78 83.65 14.45
N ASN A 998 32.19 82.39 14.55
CA ASN A 998 32.37 81.70 15.83
C ASN A 998 33.81 81.93 16.33
N VAL A 999 33.99 82.90 17.23
CA VAL A 999 35.31 83.26 17.79
C VAL A 999 35.69 82.27 18.90
N ILE A 1000 36.74 81.48 18.66
CA ILE A 1000 37.29 80.54 19.62
C ILE A 1000 38.41 81.27 20.37
N GLY A 1001 38.16 81.61 21.64
CA GLY A 1001 39.11 82.32 22.52
C GLY A 1001 40.25 81.44 23.01
#